data_AF-A0A3P1SNA3-F1
#
_entry.id   AF-A0A3P1SNA3-F1
#
_cell.length_a   1.000
_cell.length_b   1.000
_cell.length_c   1.000
_cell.angle_alpha   90.00
_cell.angle_beta   90.00
_cell.angle_gamma   90.00
#
_symmetry.space_group_name_H-M   'P 1'
#
loop_
_entity.id
_entity.type
_entity.pdbx_description
1 polymer ?
#
loop_
_entity_poly.entity_id
_entity_poly.type
_entity_poly.pdbx_seq_one_letter_code
_entity_poly.pdbx_strand_id
1 'polypeptide(L)'
;MKIRFGLLFSLALFSSVAVAQTFTVQDVRLEGLQRVEPGLVLRNFDIDSGQDIDQRDIAEATRRVFRTGYFDDVSIGRDGDVLILNLKERPALSLIRLEGNDVIEDEALLEGLKQSGLQEGEVFKRATLDRIRQDLLRMYAGQGRYGAAIEAEVESLTGNRVALNIDIKEGKVATIQHINIIGNTLYSDEELKDLFTLQLPSFWKLFNDDDKYAREKLAGDLERLRSHYLDRGFINFSIDSSQVSLSPDKKHVYITVSVTEGEKFTVGDVAIAGDLVVPEQELIDVVVIKQGSVFSRREMTESQDALIKKLGDNGYLFANVSPVPAVNDDGTVALQFFVSPGKQTYVRRIGVKGNTKTADQVARRSMTQSEGGVASIASIERSKEKIAQTGYFRDVSVETIPVPGTDDQVDLQYSVIEDNTGNLSASVGFSQTSGAILNLSVAQENFLGSGNSVSFGITNSDTITEYRFSFTEPYYTVDGVSRGYNIYSRETNYDEENVSSYSTDTLGAGVSFSYPMDDYQRVGFSLAYEGMKIKPVADPATEIDTFINNEGDSFNFFIANINWSDNHLNRRIFPTSGYSQSAFVEIAIPGSDLSYHKEQYKIDWYKPLSEDETWVVAAKGKIGYAGSLGDNDLPFFKHFYSGGLSSIRGFESNTMGPRDSEGEPYGGDFVVNASAELIFPIPFVENSSSMRTLLFTDVGNVYLTDCSAVTTCDSDIGLDSLRLTTGLGFSWLTPIGPLSIALSKPIISESGDDEQFFEFALGRTF
;
A
#
# COMPACT_ATOMS: atom_id res chain seq x y z
N MET A 1 30.05 -100.38 16.28
CA MET A 1 29.19 -99.18 16.16
C MET A 1 29.36 -98.25 17.39
N LYS A 2 30.59 -97.91 17.78
CA LYS A 2 30.88 -97.15 19.03
C LYS A 2 31.94 -96.04 18.88
N ILE A 3 32.31 -95.64 17.65
CA ILE A 3 33.46 -94.74 17.42
C ILE A 3 33.08 -93.42 16.71
N ARG A 4 31.85 -93.28 16.19
CA ARG A 4 31.43 -92.05 15.46
C ARG A 4 30.63 -91.02 16.27
N PHE A 5 30.24 -91.33 17.51
CA PHE A 5 29.56 -90.36 18.39
C PHE A 5 30.51 -89.63 19.37
N GLY A 6 31.76 -90.11 19.50
CA GLY A 6 32.76 -89.52 20.41
C GLY A 6 33.54 -88.34 19.84
N LEU A 7 33.63 -88.20 18.51
CA LEU A 7 34.42 -87.14 17.87
C LEU A 7 33.65 -85.82 17.67
N LEU A 8 32.32 -85.88 17.67
CA LEU A 8 31.46 -84.69 17.65
C LEU A 8 31.27 -84.10 19.06
N PHE A 9 31.43 -84.90 20.12
CA PHE A 9 31.39 -84.41 21.50
C PHE A 9 32.75 -83.84 21.97
N SER A 10 33.87 -84.24 21.35
CA SER A 10 35.20 -83.68 21.66
C SER A 10 35.50 -82.36 20.93
N LEU A 11 34.85 -82.06 19.80
CA LEU A 11 34.96 -80.75 19.14
C LEU A 11 34.03 -79.68 19.73
N ALA A 12 33.00 -80.06 20.51
CA ALA A 12 32.12 -79.12 21.21
C ALA A 12 32.69 -78.62 22.56
N LEU A 13 33.80 -79.19 23.04
CA LEU A 13 34.47 -78.82 24.30
C LEU A 13 35.72 -77.94 24.11
N PHE A 14 36.04 -77.55 22.87
CA PHE A 14 37.07 -76.55 22.53
C PHE A 14 36.46 -75.25 21.97
N SER A 15 35.23 -74.93 22.36
CA SER A 15 34.78 -73.53 22.40
C SER A 15 35.57 -72.84 23.52
N SER A 16 36.80 -72.47 23.17
CA SER A 16 37.61 -71.54 23.93
C SER A 16 36.72 -70.33 24.20
N VAL A 17 36.31 -70.18 25.45
CA VAL A 17 35.76 -68.93 25.95
C VAL A 17 36.85 -67.92 25.70
N ALA A 18 36.68 -67.09 24.67
CA ALA A 18 37.51 -65.91 24.49
C ALA A 18 37.17 -65.00 25.68
N VAL A 19 37.92 -65.16 26.77
CA VAL A 19 37.88 -64.23 27.90
C VAL A 19 38.43 -62.93 27.34
N ALA A 20 37.54 -61.96 27.08
CA ALA A 20 37.96 -60.61 26.78
C ALA A 20 38.84 -60.14 27.94
N GLN A 21 40.09 -59.79 27.63
CA GLN A 21 41.07 -59.40 28.63
C GLN A 21 40.68 -57.99 29.10
N THR A 22 39.85 -57.93 30.14
CA THR A 22 39.45 -56.68 30.79
C THR A 22 40.64 -56.13 31.56
N PHE A 23 40.79 -54.81 31.57
CA PHE A 23 41.79 -54.14 32.40
C PHE A 23 41.18 -52.93 33.09
N THR A 24 41.66 -52.64 34.29
CA THR A 24 41.21 -51.49 35.07
C THR A 24 41.99 -50.25 34.66
N VAL A 25 41.29 -49.21 34.20
CA VAL A 25 41.91 -47.92 33.88
C VAL A 25 42.24 -47.20 35.18
N GLN A 26 43.51 -46.86 35.44
CA GLN A 26 43.86 -46.06 36.61
C GLN A 26 43.76 -44.56 36.36
N ASP A 27 44.07 -44.12 35.14
CA ASP A 27 44.09 -42.72 34.76
C ASP A 27 43.85 -42.55 33.25
N VAL A 28 43.35 -41.38 32.86
CA VAL A 28 43.10 -40.99 31.46
C VAL A 28 43.83 -39.68 31.18
N ARG A 29 44.89 -39.77 30.37
CA ARG A 29 45.69 -38.63 29.94
C ARG A 29 45.24 -38.11 28.58
N LEU A 30 45.09 -36.80 28.45
CA LEU A 30 44.74 -36.12 27.21
C LEU A 30 45.97 -35.41 26.64
N GLU A 31 46.29 -35.67 25.37
CA GLU A 31 47.39 -35.04 24.64
C GLU A 31 46.87 -34.41 23.34
N GLY A 32 47.43 -33.26 22.96
CA GLY A 32 47.10 -32.56 21.69
C GLY A 32 45.94 -31.55 21.76
N LEU A 33 45.36 -31.33 22.94
CA LEU A 33 44.39 -30.25 23.17
C LEU A 33 45.06 -28.87 23.08
N GLN A 34 44.34 -27.93 22.47
CA GLN A 34 44.74 -26.54 22.32
C GLN A 34 43.62 -25.60 22.76
N ARG A 35 42.39 -25.80 22.25
CA ARG A 35 41.24 -24.92 22.50
C ARG A 35 40.08 -25.64 23.17
N VAL A 36 39.95 -26.96 22.98
CA VAL A 36 38.86 -27.72 23.58
C VAL A 36 39.17 -27.97 25.05
N GLU A 37 38.21 -27.66 25.91
CA GLU A 37 38.37 -27.83 27.34
C GLU A 37 38.51 -29.34 27.69
N PRO A 38 39.52 -29.74 28.48
CA PRO A 38 39.75 -31.14 28.87
C PRO A 38 38.52 -31.83 29.45
N GLY A 39 37.74 -31.14 30.28
CA GLY A 39 36.53 -31.68 30.91
C GLY A 39 35.43 -32.07 29.91
N LEU A 40 35.35 -31.39 28.75
CA LEU A 40 34.42 -31.74 27.69
C LEU A 40 34.77 -33.07 27.04
N VAL A 41 36.06 -33.36 26.90
CA VAL A 41 36.54 -34.62 26.34
C VAL A 41 36.29 -35.77 27.29
N LEU A 42 36.66 -35.61 28.57
CA LEU A 42 36.46 -36.64 29.60
C LEU A 42 34.98 -37.01 29.74
N ARG A 43 34.08 -36.02 29.75
CA ARG A 43 32.63 -36.24 29.82
C ARG A 43 32.09 -37.04 28.63
N ASN A 44 32.63 -36.86 27.43
CA ASN A 44 32.16 -37.54 26.22
C ASN A 44 32.90 -38.87 25.94
N PHE A 45 34.05 -39.09 26.59
CA PHE A 45 34.80 -40.34 26.47
C PHE A 45 34.12 -41.49 27.21
N ASP A 46 33.38 -41.21 28.30
CA ASP A 46 32.50 -42.18 28.99
C ASP A 46 33.27 -43.43 29.48
N ILE A 47 34.50 -43.21 29.95
CA ILE A 47 35.36 -44.17 30.64
C ILE A 47 36.02 -43.42 31.80
N ASP A 48 35.75 -43.88 33.03
CA ASP A 48 36.27 -43.27 34.25
C ASP A 48 37.46 -44.03 34.84
N SER A 49 38.29 -43.33 35.61
CA SER A 49 39.34 -43.96 36.42
C SER A 49 38.74 -44.95 37.44
N GLY A 50 39.22 -46.18 37.45
CA GLY A 50 38.77 -47.29 38.28
C GLY A 50 37.83 -48.25 37.56
N GLN A 51 37.45 -47.98 36.31
CA GLN A 51 36.56 -48.83 35.52
C GLN A 51 37.31 -49.97 34.83
N ASP A 52 36.76 -51.18 34.89
CA ASP A 52 37.20 -52.32 34.08
C ASP A 52 36.59 -52.21 32.69
N ILE A 53 37.46 -52.14 31.68
CA ILE A 53 37.04 -51.95 30.29
C ILE A 53 37.63 -53.02 29.37
N ASP A 54 36.94 -53.28 28.26
CA ASP A 54 37.43 -54.09 27.15
C ASP A 54 37.71 -53.25 25.89
N GLN A 55 38.14 -53.90 24.81
CA GLN A 55 38.48 -53.22 23.56
C GLN A 55 37.27 -52.63 22.83
N ARG A 56 36.06 -53.13 23.08
CA ARG A 56 34.81 -52.60 22.52
C ARG A 56 34.43 -51.30 23.23
N ASP A 57 34.58 -51.27 24.55
CA ASP A 57 34.35 -50.06 25.35
C ASP A 57 35.25 -48.91 24.88
N ILE A 58 36.54 -49.18 24.64
CA ILE A 58 37.48 -48.21 24.07
C ILE A 58 37.00 -47.72 22.69
N ALA A 59 36.56 -48.62 21.82
CA ALA A 59 36.11 -48.25 20.48
C ALA A 59 34.83 -47.40 20.51
N GLU A 60 33.89 -47.70 21.41
CA GLU A 60 32.68 -46.91 21.60
C GLU A 60 32.97 -45.53 22.21
N ALA A 61 33.81 -45.48 23.23
CA ALA A 61 34.33 -44.25 23.83
C ALA A 61 35.02 -43.35 22.80
N THR A 62 35.88 -43.92 21.96
CA THR A 62 36.54 -43.22 20.84
C THR A 62 35.51 -42.66 19.85
N ARG A 63 34.51 -43.45 19.46
CA ARG A 63 33.45 -43.01 18.56
C ARG A 63 32.61 -41.88 19.16
N ARG A 64 32.32 -41.92 20.47
CA ARG A 64 31.59 -40.85 21.16
C ARG A 64 32.38 -39.54 21.13
N VAL A 65 33.67 -39.57 21.43
CA VAL A 65 34.55 -38.39 21.32
C VAL A 65 34.62 -37.89 19.88
N PHE A 66 34.78 -38.77 18.89
CA PHE A 66 34.81 -38.36 17.49
C PHE A 66 33.48 -37.74 17.01
N ARG A 67 32.33 -38.26 17.50
CA ARG A 67 30.98 -37.76 17.18
C ARG A 67 30.72 -36.35 17.70
N THR A 68 31.47 -35.87 18.67
CA THR A 68 31.40 -34.45 19.12
C THR A 68 31.76 -33.47 18.00
N GLY A 69 32.53 -33.93 16.99
CA GLY A 69 32.88 -33.13 15.82
C GLY A 69 34.02 -32.13 16.04
N TYR A 70 34.60 -32.05 17.24
CA TYR A 70 35.74 -31.17 17.55
C TYR A 70 37.09 -31.68 17.08
N PHE A 71 37.20 -32.97 16.74
CA PHE A 71 38.49 -33.63 16.45
C PHE A 71 38.56 -34.15 15.01
N ASP A 72 39.69 -33.90 14.37
CA ASP A 72 40.06 -34.39 13.04
C ASP A 72 40.50 -35.85 13.13
N ASP A 73 41.23 -36.18 14.20
CA ASP A 73 41.70 -37.53 14.53
C ASP A 73 41.67 -37.75 16.04
N VAL A 74 41.33 -38.98 16.44
CA VAL A 74 41.30 -39.43 17.83
C VAL A 74 41.95 -40.81 17.86
N SER A 75 43.13 -40.90 18.45
CA SER A 75 43.84 -42.16 18.62
C SER A 75 44.13 -42.42 20.09
N ILE A 76 44.09 -43.69 20.48
CA ILE A 76 44.23 -44.09 21.88
C ILE A 76 45.44 -45.01 22.01
N GLY A 77 46.41 -44.55 22.79
CA GLY A 77 47.53 -45.32 23.25
C GLY A 77 47.25 -45.89 24.65
N ARG A 78 47.99 -46.93 25.01
CA ARG A 78 47.98 -47.50 26.35
C ARG A 78 49.42 -47.56 26.87
N ASP A 79 49.63 -47.05 28.08
CA ASP A 79 50.89 -47.17 28.81
C ASP A 79 50.61 -47.77 30.19
N GLY A 80 50.87 -49.06 30.36
CA GLY A 80 50.49 -49.81 31.57
C GLY A 80 48.97 -49.82 31.78
N ASP A 81 48.51 -49.22 32.89
CA ASP A 81 47.09 -49.07 33.26
C ASP A 81 46.54 -47.66 32.97
N VAL A 82 47.27 -46.82 32.23
CA VAL A 82 46.87 -45.46 31.83
C VAL A 82 46.48 -45.42 30.35
N LEU A 83 45.34 -44.80 30.06
CA LEU A 83 44.91 -44.50 28.70
C LEU A 83 45.44 -43.14 28.26
N ILE A 84 46.06 -43.09 27.07
CA ILE A 84 46.55 -41.84 26.48
C ILE A 84 45.72 -41.53 25.25
N LEU A 85 44.87 -40.50 25.32
CA LEU A 85 44.09 -40.01 24.20
C LEU A 85 44.90 -38.95 23.46
N ASN A 86 45.39 -39.31 22.28
CA ASN A 86 46.01 -38.40 21.34
C ASN A 86 44.93 -37.78 20.47
N LEU A 87 44.72 -36.47 20.66
CA LEU A 87 43.63 -35.72 20.06
C LEU A 87 44.20 -34.70 19.09
N LYS A 88 43.73 -34.75 17.84
CA LYS A 88 44.00 -33.70 16.87
C LYS A 88 42.76 -32.85 16.71
N GLU A 89 42.73 -31.68 17.34
CA GLU A 89 41.62 -30.75 17.21
C GLU A 89 41.43 -30.28 15.77
N ARG A 90 40.17 -30.14 15.35
CA ARG A 90 39.83 -29.46 14.10
C ARG A 90 40.09 -27.97 14.23
N PRO A 91 40.57 -27.31 13.17
CA PRO A 91 40.77 -25.89 13.20
C PRO A 91 39.44 -25.13 13.30
N ALA A 92 39.46 -23.96 13.93
CA ALA A 92 38.33 -23.04 13.93
C ALA A 92 38.34 -22.20 12.65
N LEU A 93 37.16 -21.98 12.06
CA LEU A 93 36.98 -21.09 10.93
C LEU A 93 37.08 -19.64 11.42
N SER A 94 38.14 -18.93 11.05
CA SER A 94 38.42 -17.59 11.58
C SER A 94 37.83 -16.46 10.74
N LEU A 95 37.77 -16.66 9.42
CA LEU A 95 37.22 -15.70 8.47
C LEU A 95 36.86 -16.40 7.15
N ILE A 96 35.84 -15.88 6.47
CA ILE A 96 35.45 -16.30 5.12
C ILE A 96 35.71 -15.13 4.17
N ARG A 97 36.54 -15.33 3.14
CA ARG A 97 36.76 -14.34 2.08
C ARG A 97 35.98 -14.75 0.85
N LEU A 98 35.16 -13.84 0.33
CA LEU A 98 34.43 -13.99 -0.92
C LEU A 98 35.09 -13.09 -1.96
N GLU A 99 35.35 -13.62 -3.15
CA GLU A 99 35.87 -12.85 -4.27
C GLU A 99 35.11 -13.21 -5.56
N GLY A 100 34.75 -12.20 -6.36
CA GLY A 100 34.06 -12.39 -7.65
C GLY A 100 32.53 -12.46 -7.58
N ASN A 101 31.91 -12.07 -6.47
CA ASN A 101 30.45 -12.04 -6.29
C ASN A 101 29.82 -10.65 -6.52
N ASP A 102 29.89 -10.14 -7.74
CA ASP A 102 29.35 -8.81 -8.08
C ASP A 102 27.80 -8.74 -8.05
N VAL A 103 27.11 -9.87 -8.14
CA VAL A 103 25.63 -9.92 -8.29
C VAL A 103 24.90 -10.21 -6.99
N ILE A 104 25.53 -10.96 -6.08
CA ILE A 104 24.96 -11.27 -4.76
C ILE A 104 25.89 -10.66 -3.72
N GLU A 105 25.36 -9.73 -2.93
CA GLU A 105 26.10 -9.07 -1.85
C GLU A 105 26.62 -10.08 -0.82
N ASP A 106 27.79 -9.79 -0.25
CA ASP A 106 28.50 -10.64 0.71
C ASP A 106 27.59 -11.08 1.87
N GLU A 107 26.79 -10.17 2.41
CA GLU A 107 25.90 -10.45 3.54
C GLU A 107 24.87 -11.54 3.23
N ALA A 108 24.32 -11.55 2.02
CA ALA A 108 23.34 -12.56 1.60
C ALA A 108 23.99 -13.94 1.44
N LEU A 109 25.22 -14.00 0.90
CA LEU A 109 25.99 -15.24 0.78
C LEU A 109 26.39 -15.79 2.16
N LEU A 110 26.85 -14.91 3.06
CA LEU A 110 27.25 -15.28 4.42
C LEU A 110 26.05 -15.78 5.25
N GLU A 111 24.88 -15.14 5.17
CA GLU A 111 23.69 -15.60 5.88
C GLU A 111 23.21 -16.96 5.34
N GLY A 112 23.32 -17.20 4.03
CA GLY A 112 23.07 -18.52 3.44
C GLY A 112 24.02 -19.61 3.96
N LEU A 113 25.32 -19.32 4.06
CA LEU A 113 26.31 -20.24 4.62
C LEU A 113 26.06 -20.53 6.11
N LYS A 114 25.64 -19.50 6.85
CA LYS A 114 25.29 -19.62 8.28
C LYS A 114 24.10 -20.55 8.50
N GLN A 115 23.05 -20.48 7.66
CA GLN A 115 21.93 -21.45 7.72
C GLN A 115 22.38 -22.90 7.48
N SER A 116 23.46 -23.08 6.71
CA SER A 116 24.11 -24.38 6.49
C SER A 116 25.10 -24.79 7.60
N GLY A 117 25.21 -24.00 8.67
CA GLY A 117 26.05 -24.27 9.84
C GLY A 117 27.51 -23.87 9.67
N LEU A 118 27.79 -22.89 8.81
CA LEU A 118 29.13 -22.38 8.54
C LEU A 118 29.19 -20.88 8.80
N GLN A 119 29.75 -20.54 9.95
CA GLN A 119 29.94 -19.17 10.39
C GLN A 119 31.34 -19.03 10.98
N GLU A 120 31.88 -17.81 10.95
CA GLU A 120 33.09 -17.48 11.67
C GLU A 120 32.96 -17.85 13.16
N GLY A 121 33.98 -18.50 13.71
CA GLY A 121 34.00 -19.04 15.06
C GLY A 121 33.65 -20.53 15.16
N GLU A 122 32.99 -21.12 14.15
CA GLU A 122 32.62 -22.53 14.14
C GLU A 122 33.77 -23.47 13.81
N VAL A 123 33.60 -24.76 14.14
CA VAL A 123 34.59 -25.81 13.85
C VAL A 123 34.59 -26.14 12.36
N PHE A 124 35.74 -25.98 11.71
CA PHE A 124 35.87 -26.26 10.29
C PHE A 124 35.95 -27.78 10.02
N LYS A 125 35.15 -28.26 9.06
CA LYS A 125 35.13 -29.67 8.65
C LYS A 125 35.48 -29.76 7.17
N ARG A 126 36.57 -30.44 6.80
CA ARG A 126 36.98 -30.52 5.39
C ARG A 126 35.91 -31.13 4.48
N ALA A 127 35.11 -32.06 4.99
CA ALA A 127 34.00 -32.66 4.27
C ALA A 127 32.84 -31.69 3.94
N THR A 128 32.78 -30.50 4.56
CA THR A 128 31.73 -29.51 4.24
C THR A 128 32.10 -28.62 3.05
N LEU A 129 33.34 -28.66 2.55
CA LEU A 129 33.75 -27.85 1.38
C LEU A 129 32.92 -28.15 0.13
N ASP A 130 32.67 -29.43 -0.16
CA ASP A 130 31.83 -29.80 -1.29
C ASP A 130 30.39 -29.34 -1.10
N ARG A 131 29.88 -29.39 0.14
CA ARG A 131 28.54 -28.91 0.46
C ARG A 131 28.43 -27.40 0.27
N ILE A 132 29.43 -26.63 0.74
CA ILE A 132 29.52 -25.17 0.55
C ILE A 132 29.43 -24.82 -0.93
N ARG A 133 30.26 -25.49 -1.73
CA ARG A 133 30.28 -25.30 -3.18
C ARG A 133 28.91 -25.57 -3.79
N GLN A 134 28.23 -26.66 -3.40
CA GLN A 134 26.90 -27.00 -3.90
C GLN A 134 25.81 -26.02 -3.43
N ASP A 135 25.88 -25.54 -2.18
CA ASP A 135 24.92 -24.58 -1.63
C ASP A 135 25.01 -23.25 -2.37
N LEU A 136 26.22 -22.71 -2.53
CA LEU A 136 26.46 -21.48 -3.28
C LEU A 136 26.11 -21.64 -4.76
N LEU A 137 26.46 -22.77 -5.40
CA LEU A 137 26.03 -23.06 -6.78
C LEU A 137 24.51 -23.10 -6.91
N ARG A 138 23.77 -23.58 -5.90
CA ARG A 138 22.30 -23.55 -5.89
C ARG A 138 21.75 -22.13 -5.74
N MET A 139 22.36 -21.29 -4.91
CA MET A 139 21.98 -19.88 -4.79
C MET A 139 22.13 -19.15 -6.14
N TYR A 140 23.27 -19.34 -6.80
CA TYR A 140 23.50 -18.79 -8.15
C TYR A 140 22.57 -19.40 -9.21
N ALA A 141 22.28 -20.70 -9.15
CA ALA A 141 21.30 -21.34 -10.04
C ALA A 141 19.87 -20.78 -9.85
N GLY A 142 19.48 -20.45 -8.61
CA GLY A 142 18.21 -19.78 -8.31
C GLY A 142 18.08 -18.40 -8.95
N GLN A 143 19.20 -17.69 -9.12
CA GLN A 143 19.30 -16.42 -9.87
C GLN A 143 19.47 -16.62 -11.39
N GLY A 144 19.26 -17.85 -11.89
CA GLY A 144 19.37 -18.17 -13.31
C GLY A 144 20.80 -18.37 -13.82
N ARG A 145 21.81 -18.43 -12.94
CA ARG A 145 23.24 -18.51 -13.32
C ARG A 145 23.80 -19.93 -13.22
N TYR A 146 23.33 -20.81 -14.10
CA TYR A 146 23.77 -22.22 -14.17
C TYR A 146 25.23 -22.40 -14.63
N GLY A 147 25.80 -21.35 -15.24
CA GLY A 147 27.20 -21.27 -15.63
C GLY A 147 28.16 -20.91 -14.49
N ALA A 148 27.67 -20.71 -13.27
CA ALA A 148 28.51 -20.38 -12.13
C ALA A 148 29.51 -21.51 -11.82
N ALA A 149 30.72 -21.12 -11.44
CA ALA A 149 31.78 -22.01 -10.96
C ALA A 149 32.37 -21.44 -9.68
N ILE A 150 32.56 -22.30 -8.68
CA ILE A 150 33.00 -21.89 -7.35
C ILE A 150 34.19 -22.77 -6.96
N GLU A 151 35.30 -22.11 -6.64
CA GLU A 151 36.52 -22.71 -6.14
C GLU A 151 36.68 -22.30 -4.68
N ALA A 152 36.94 -23.26 -3.79
CA ALA A 152 37.04 -23.01 -2.36
C ALA A 152 38.37 -23.57 -1.85
N GLU A 153 39.22 -22.68 -1.34
CA GLU A 153 40.55 -23.00 -0.84
C GLU A 153 40.65 -22.73 0.67
N VAL A 154 41.37 -23.61 1.36
CA VAL A 154 41.57 -23.51 2.81
C VAL A 154 42.99 -23.03 3.07
N GLU A 155 43.11 -21.84 3.64
CA GLU A 155 44.37 -21.26 4.07
C GLU A 155 44.56 -21.53 5.57
N SER A 156 45.67 -22.17 5.96
CA SER A 156 45.97 -22.44 7.37
C SER A 156 46.54 -21.19 8.04
N LEU A 157 45.97 -20.80 9.18
CA LEU A 157 46.38 -19.66 9.98
C LEU A 157 47.05 -20.09 11.28
N THR A 158 47.72 -19.16 11.95
CA THR A 158 48.32 -19.41 13.27
C THR A 158 47.26 -19.66 14.34
N GLY A 159 47.55 -20.59 15.26
CA GLY A 159 46.68 -20.93 16.40
C GLY A 159 45.55 -21.90 16.07
N ASN A 160 45.81 -22.93 15.25
CA ASN A 160 44.83 -23.94 14.81
C ASN A 160 43.54 -23.31 14.25
N ARG A 161 43.73 -22.38 13.31
CA ARG A 161 42.66 -21.65 12.63
C ARG A 161 42.81 -21.80 11.13
N VAL A 162 41.71 -21.62 10.41
CA VAL A 162 41.71 -21.57 8.95
C VAL A 162 40.93 -20.36 8.45
N ALA A 163 41.39 -19.80 7.34
CA ALA A 163 40.60 -18.92 6.48
C ALA A 163 40.06 -19.74 5.31
N LEU A 164 38.81 -19.48 4.95
CA LEU A 164 38.19 -20.06 3.76
C LEU A 164 38.14 -18.97 2.68
N ASN A 165 38.91 -19.16 1.61
CA ASN A 165 38.90 -18.28 0.44
C ASN A 165 37.98 -18.92 -0.61
N ILE A 166 36.93 -18.21 -1.02
CA ILE A 166 35.94 -18.70 -1.97
C ILE A 166 35.98 -17.78 -3.19
N ASP A 167 36.50 -18.32 -4.29
CA ASP A 167 36.56 -17.65 -5.58
C ASP A 167 35.33 -18.02 -6.41
N ILE A 168 34.55 -17.01 -6.76
CA ILE A 168 33.27 -17.15 -7.45
C ILE A 168 33.42 -16.62 -8.88
N LYS A 169 33.13 -17.49 -9.84
CA LYS A 169 32.93 -17.13 -11.24
C LYS A 169 31.44 -17.23 -11.53
N GLU A 170 30.71 -16.13 -11.47
CA GLU A 170 29.24 -16.14 -11.48
C GLU A 170 28.62 -16.65 -12.79
N GLY A 171 29.35 -16.54 -13.91
CA GLY A 171 28.83 -16.91 -15.24
C GLY A 171 27.70 -15.98 -15.71
N LYS A 172 27.23 -16.18 -16.95
CA LYS A 172 26.10 -15.41 -17.50
C LYS A 172 24.77 -15.99 -17.03
N VAL A 173 23.75 -15.13 -16.96
CA VAL A 173 22.36 -15.58 -16.74
C VAL A 173 21.89 -16.39 -17.94
N ALA A 174 21.28 -17.54 -17.67
CA ALA A 174 20.67 -18.37 -18.70
C ALA A 174 19.30 -17.78 -19.07
N THR A 175 19.13 -17.46 -20.36
CA THR A 175 17.89 -16.87 -20.88
C THR A 175 16.97 -17.96 -21.42
N ILE A 176 15.66 -17.79 -21.25
CA ILE A 176 14.68 -18.70 -21.85
C ILE A 176 14.65 -18.47 -23.35
N GLN A 177 14.83 -19.55 -24.11
CA GLN A 177 14.78 -19.53 -25.58
C GLN A 177 13.47 -20.08 -26.11
N HIS A 178 12.88 -21.05 -25.42
CA HIS A 178 11.61 -21.63 -25.82
C HIS A 178 10.83 -22.16 -24.62
N ILE A 179 9.51 -21.91 -24.66
CA ILE A 179 8.52 -22.55 -23.80
C ILE A 179 7.60 -23.32 -24.75
N ASN A 180 7.49 -24.62 -24.56
CA ASN A 180 6.63 -25.49 -25.36
C ASN A 180 5.59 -26.13 -24.45
N ILE A 181 4.32 -26.03 -24.84
CA ILE A 181 3.23 -26.70 -24.13
C ILE A 181 2.72 -27.79 -25.07
N ILE A 182 2.59 -29.01 -24.55
CA ILE A 182 2.22 -30.18 -25.35
C ILE A 182 0.98 -30.79 -24.72
N GLY A 183 -0.04 -31.03 -25.55
CA GLY A 183 -1.31 -31.63 -25.13
C GLY A 183 -2.45 -30.62 -24.98
N ASN A 184 -2.18 -29.32 -25.15
CA ASN A 184 -3.20 -28.31 -25.34
C ASN A 184 -3.81 -28.39 -26.75
N THR A 185 -5.12 -28.47 -26.82
CA THR A 185 -5.92 -28.52 -28.05
C THR A 185 -7.02 -27.46 -28.05
N LEU A 186 -7.46 -27.05 -26.86
CA LEU A 186 -8.52 -26.07 -26.67
C LEU A 186 -7.98 -24.64 -26.68
N TYR A 187 -6.78 -24.43 -26.14
CA TYR A 187 -6.11 -23.14 -26.09
C TYR A 187 -4.83 -23.13 -26.92
N SER A 188 -4.52 -21.99 -27.52
CA SER A 188 -3.30 -21.82 -28.28
C SER A 188 -2.08 -21.76 -27.37
N ASP A 189 -0.93 -22.18 -27.90
CA ASP A 189 0.36 -22.08 -27.23
C ASP A 189 0.67 -20.65 -26.76
N GLU A 190 0.35 -19.65 -27.58
CA GLU A 190 0.62 -18.24 -27.28
C GLU A 190 -0.24 -17.75 -26.12
N GLU A 191 -1.55 -18.05 -26.14
CA GLU A 191 -2.48 -17.69 -25.06
C GLU A 191 -2.05 -18.26 -23.70
N LEU A 192 -1.58 -19.50 -23.68
CA LEU A 192 -1.13 -20.13 -22.44
C LEU A 192 0.25 -19.61 -21.99
N LYS A 193 1.12 -19.22 -22.92
CA LYS A 193 2.43 -18.62 -22.62
C LYS A 193 2.29 -17.20 -22.07
N ASP A 194 1.29 -16.45 -22.49
CA ASP A 194 1.02 -15.11 -21.95
C ASP A 194 0.62 -15.11 -20.47
N LEU A 195 0.17 -16.25 -19.94
CA LEU A 195 -0.10 -16.43 -18.51
C LEU A 195 1.18 -16.51 -17.65
N PHE A 196 2.32 -16.79 -18.29
CA PHE A 196 3.58 -17.02 -17.59
C PHE A 196 4.26 -15.68 -17.31
N THR A 197 4.82 -15.54 -16.10
CA THR A 197 5.78 -14.47 -15.79
C THR A 197 7.09 -14.69 -16.55
N LEU A 198 7.47 -15.95 -16.77
CA LEU A 198 8.60 -16.29 -17.62
C LEU A 198 8.24 -16.08 -19.09
N GLN A 199 8.87 -15.10 -19.73
CA GLN A 199 8.59 -14.75 -21.12
C GLN A 199 9.80 -14.92 -22.03
N LEU A 200 9.52 -14.98 -23.34
CA LEU A 200 10.55 -14.95 -24.37
C LEU A 200 11.16 -13.54 -24.49
N PRO A 201 12.40 -13.41 -25.00
CA PRO A 201 13.03 -12.10 -25.16
C PRO A 201 12.24 -11.23 -26.17
N SER A 202 11.54 -10.20 -25.68
CA SER A 202 10.81 -9.24 -26.51
C SER A 202 11.74 -8.15 -27.09
N PHE A 203 11.27 -7.42 -28.10
CA PHE A 203 12.01 -6.33 -28.77
C PHE A 203 12.29 -5.13 -27.84
N TRP A 204 11.46 -4.89 -26.82
CA TRP A 204 11.54 -3.74 -25.91
C TRP A 204 12.34 -4.01 -24.61
N LYS A 205 13.54 -4.58 -24.73
CA LYS A 205 14.42 -5.06 -23.63
C LYS A 205 14.92 -4.03 -22.59
N LEU A 206 14.47 -2.78 -22.63
CA LEU A 206 15.07 -1.71 -21.83
C LEU A 206 14.52 -1.62 -20.40
N PHE A 207 13.42 -2.30 -20.06
CA PHE A 207 12.74 -2.10 -18.77
C PHE A 207 12.37 -3.37 -17.98
N ASN A 208 12.44 -4.58 -18.55
CA ASN A 208 11.97 -5.81 -17.91
C ASN A 208 13.02 -6.95 -17.89
N ASP A 209 13.07 -7.69 -16.78
CA ASP A 209 14.00 -8.80 -16.47
C ASP A 209 13.31 -10.19 -16.54
N ASP A 210 12.26 -10.30 -17.37
CA ASP A 210 11.33 -11.44 -17.39
C ASP A 210 11.83 -12.67 -18.16
N ASP A 211 12.94 -12.54 -18.91
CA ASP A 211 13.56 -13.60 -19.71
C ASP A 211 14.55 -14.49 -18.92
N LYS A 212 14.77 -14.17 -17.63
CA LYS A 212 15.66 -14.88 -16.71
C LYS A 212 14.94 -16.08 -16.08
N TYR A 213 15.45 -17.29 -16.33
CA TYR A 213 14.88 -18.49 -15.74
C TYR A 213 15.13 -18.57 -14.24
N ALA A 214 14.06 -18.73 -13.46
CA ALA A 214 14.09 -19.09 -12.04
C ALA A 214 13.08 -20.22 -11.79
N ARG A 215 13.46 -21.17 -10.93
CA ARG A 215 12.65 -22.37 -10.66
C ARG A 215 11.33 -22.02 -9.98
N GLU A 216 11.39 -21.06 -9.06
CA GLU A 216 10.28 -20.55 -8.28
C GLU A 216 9.26 -19.85 -9.19
N LYS A 217 9.74 -19.07 -10.17
CA LYS A 217 8.89 -18.43 -11.19
C LYS A 217 8.16 -19.49 -12.03
N LEU A 218 8.86 -20.52 -12.51
CA LEU A 218 8.24 -21.62 -13.26
C LEU A 218 7.19 -22.36 -12.43
N ALA A 219 7.45 -22.63 -11.15
CA ALA A 219 6.47 -23.28 -10.28
C ALA A 219 5.18 -22.42 -10.14
N GLY A 220 5.33 -21.10 -9.99
CA GLY A 220 4.22 -20.16 -10.02
C GLY A 220 3.46 -20.16 -11.35
N ASP A 221 4.20 -20.18 -12.47
CA ASP A 221 3.61 -20.22 -13.82
C ASP A 221 2.83 -21.51 -14.09
N LEU A 222 3.32 -22.66 -13.63
CA LEU A 222 2.59 -23.92 -13.72
C LEU A 222 1.30 -23.90 -12.88
N GLU A 223 1.29 -23.24 -11.72
CA GLU A 223 0.06 -23.09 -10.93
C GLU A 223 -0.91 -22.08 -11.57
N ARG A 224 -0.42 -21.01 -12.22
CA ARG A 224 -1.25 -20.11 -13.03
C ARG A 224 -1.90 -20.84 -14.19
N LEU A 225 -1.14 -21.68 -14.90
CA LEU A 225 -1.65 -22.54 -15.97
C LEU A 225 -2.72 -23.48 -15.44
N ARG A 226 -2.46 -24.18 -14.33
CA ARG A 226 -3.43 -25.06 -13.69
C ARG A 226 -4.70 -24.30 -13.28
N SER A 227 -4.55 -23.14 -12.65
CA SER A 227 -5.68 -22.30 -12.24
C SER A 227 -6.48 -21.83 -13.44
N HIS A 228 -5.84 -21.42 -14.55
CA HIS A 228 -6.52 -21.00 -15.77
C HIS A 228 -7.53 -22.03 -16.29
N TYR A 229 -7.14 -23.32 -16.30
CA TYR A 229 -8.01 -24.43 -16.71
C TYR A 229 -9.07 -24.77 -15.64
N LEU A 230 -8.67 -24.92 -14.37
CA LEU A 230 -9.60 -25.24 -13.28
C LEU A 230 -10.67 -24.16 -13.07
N ASP A 231 -10.35 -22.90 -13.36
CA ASP A 231 -11.27 -21.77 -13.26
C ASP A 231 -12.25 -21.68 -14.44
N ARG A 232 -12.06 -22.49 -15.49
CA ARG A 232 -12.86 -22.51 -16.73
C ARG A 232 -13.59 -23.84 -16.97
N GLY A 233 -13.69 -24.68 -15.94
CA GLY A 233 -14.51 -25.89 -15.93
C GLY A 233 -13.74 -27.19 -16.13
N PHE A 234 -12.41 -27.15 -16.27
CA PHE A 234 -11.61 -28.34 -16.56
C PHE A 234 -11.12 -29.03 -15.28
N ILE A 235 -12.03 -29.63 -14.51
CA ILE A 235 -11.70 -30.23 -13.19
C ILE A 235 -10.68 -31.37 -13.27
N ASN A 236 -10.63 -32.08 -14.40
CA ASN A 236 -9.69 -33.18 -14.66
C ASN A 236 -8.38 -32.70 -15.30
N PHE A 237 -8.16 -31.38 -15.37
CA PHE A 237 -6.91 -30.83 -15.88
C PHE A 237 -5.71 -31.32 -15.06
N SER A 238 -4.68 -31.80 -15.73
CA SER A 238 -3.45 -32.21 -15.09
C SER A 238 -2.22 -31.81 -15.90
N ILE A 239 -1.13 -31.54 -15.17
CA ILE A 239 0.20 -31.30 -15.74
C ILE A 239 0.96 -32.60 -15.56
N ASP A 240 1.15 -33.34 -16.66
CA ASP A 240 1.76 -34.67 -16.66
C ASP A 240 3.26 -34.61 -16.37
N SER A 241 3.95 -33.62 -16.95
CA SER A 241 5.37 -33.38 -16.67
C SER A 241 5.79 -31.95 -16.99
N SER A 242 6.82 -31.47 -16.29
CA SER A 242 7.56 -30.24 -16.65
C SER A 242 9.04 -30.58 -16.77
N GLN A 243 9.57 -30.46 -17.98
CA GLN A 243 10.96 -30.77 -18.29
C GLN A 243 11.70 -29.48 -18.60
N VAL A 244 12.78 -29.23 -17.87
CA VAL A 244 13.67 -28.10 -18.11
C VAL A 244 14.98 -28.64 -18.63
N SER A 245 15.39 -28.19 -19.82
CA SER A 245 16.66 -28.56 -20.43
C SER A 245 17.52 -27.33 -20.67
N LEU A 246 18.83 -27.53 -20.57
CA LEU A 246 19.83 -26.47 -20.65
C LEU A 246 20.75 -26.74 -21.85
N SER A 247 21.11 -25.70 -22.59
CA SER A 247 22.10 -25.82 -23.66
C SER A 247 23.46 -26.29 -23.11
N PRO A 248 24.30 -26.94 -23.94
CA PRO A 248 25.64 -27.38 -23.52
C PRO A 248 26.53 -26.25 -22.98
N ASP A 249 26.34 -25.02 -23.48
CA ASP A 249 27.07 -23.83 -23.03
C ASP A 249 26.44 -23.14 -21.81
N LYS A 250 25.35 -23.70 -21.27
CA LYS A 250 24.62 -23.24 -20.08
C LYS A 250 24.00 -21.85 -20.17
N LYS A 251 23.77 -21.34 -21.38
CA LYS A 251 23.20 -19.99 -21.60
C LYS A 251 21.73 -19.98 -21.99
N HIS A 252 21.20 -21.11 -22.44
CA HIS A 252 19.85 -21.19 -22.97
C HIS A 252 19.04 -22.25 -22.25
N VAL A 253 17.85 -21.86 -21.79
CA VAL A 253 16.89 -22.74 -21.14
C VAL A 253 15.72 -23.02 -22.09
N TYR A 254 15.33 -24.29 -22.17
CA TYR A 254 14.15 -24.75 -22.90
C TYR A 254 13.22 -25.46 -21.91
N ILE A 255 11.98 -25.00 -21.84
CA ILE A 255 10.96 -25.50 -20.93
C ILE A 255 9.90 -26.22 -21.76
N THR A 256 9.63 -27.48 -21.42
CA THR A 256 8.56 -28.28 -22.05
C THR A 256 7.58 -28.69 -20.96
N VAL A 257 6.31 -28.32 -21.13
CA VAL A 257 5.22 -28.66 -20.21
C VAL A 257 4.25 -29.58 -20.95
N SER A 258 4.04 -30.78 -20.43
CA SER A 258 3.04 -31.71 -20.95
C SER A 258 1.79 -31.64 -20.10
N VAL A 259 0.63 -31.45 -20.73
CA VAL A 259 -0.67 -31.27 -20.06
C VAL A 259 -1.72 -32.20 -20.65
N THR A 260 -2.69 -32.56 -19.82
CA THR A 260 -3.94 -33.22 -20.23
C THR A 260 -5.10 -32.32 -19.85
N GLU A 261 -5.82 -31.79 -20.85
CA GLU A 261 -6.84 -30.75 -20.65
C GLU A 261 -8.09 -31.24 -19.91
N GLY A 262 -8.54 -32.46 -20.22
CA GLY A 262 -9.80 -33.01 -19.69
C GLY A 262 -11.05 -32.38 -20.30
N GLU A 263 -12.21 -32.86 -19.87
CA GLU A 263 -13.52 -32.36 -20.31
C GLU A 263 -13.97 -31.16 -19.47
N LYS A 264 -14.88 -30.36 -20.04
CA LYS A 264 -15.44 -29.17 -19.38
C LYS A 264 -16.69 -29.56 -18.59
N PHE A 265 -16.72 -29.17 -17.32
CA PHE A 265 -17.83 -29.43 -16.40
C PHE A 265 -18.60 -28.14 -16.07
N THR A 266 -19.90 -28.30 -15.84
CA THR A 266 -20.78 -27.25 -15.30
C THR A 266 -21.15 -27.56 -13.85
N VAL A 267 -21.56 -26.54 -13.11
CA VAL A 267 -21.99 -26.67 -11.73
C VAL A 267 -23.40 -27.29 -11.72
N GLY A 268 -23.54 -28.44 -11.06
CA GLY A 268 -24.81 -29.10 -10.78
C GLY A 268 -25.47 -28.48 -9.54
N ASP A 269 -25.88 -29.33 -8.60
CA ASP A 269 -26.46 -28.86 -7.34
C ASP A 269 -25.40 -28.24 -6.42
N VAL A 270 -25.74 -27.09 -5.83
CA VAL A 270 -24.94 -26.42 -4.80
C VAL A 270 -25.69 -26.51 -3.48
N ALA A 271 -25.12 -27.21 -2.51
CA ALA A 271 -25.75 -27.45 -1.22
C ALA A 271 -24.81 -27.07 -0.07
N ILE A 272 -25.40 -26.61 1.03
CA ILE A 272 -24.69 -26.34 2.28
C ILE A 272 -25.15 -27.37 3.30
N ALA A 273 -24.20 -28.04 3.96
CA ALA A 273 -24.49 -29.09 4.93
C ALA A 273 -23.62 -28.94 6.17
N GLY A 274 -24.00 -29.61 7.27
CA GLY A 274 -23.27 -29.53 8.55
C GLY A 274 -24.10 -28.86 9.63
N ASP A 275 -23.43 -28.12 10.52
CA ASP A 275 -24.08 -27.40 11.63
C ASP A 275 -24.34 -25.94 11.24
N LEU A 276 -25.58 -25.66 10.84
CA LEU A 276 -25.99 -24.34 10.35
C LEU A 276 -26.46 -23.47 11.52
N VAL A 277 -25.53 -22.71 12.08
CA VAL A 277 -25.77 -21.71 13.15
C VAL A 277 -26.34 -20.38 12.62
N VAL A 278 -26.26 -20.15 11.31
CA VAL A 278 -26.83 -19.02 10.57
C VAL A 278 -27.91 -19.58 9.62
N PRO A 279 -29.02 -18.86 9.36
CA PRO A 279 -30.04 -19.32 8.43
C PRO A 279 -29.45 -19.72 7.08
N GLU A 280 -29.83 -20.88 6.55
CA GLU A 280 -29.29 -21.43 5.31
C GLU A 280 -29.41 -20.45 4.14
N GLN A 281 -30.52 -19.71 4.05
CA GLN A 281 -30.73 -18.71 3.01
C GLN A 281 -29.65 -17.61 3.03
N GLU A 282 -29.26 -17.12 4.21
CA GLU A 282 -28.21 -16.09 4.32
C GLU A 282 -26.82 -16.62 3.95
N LEU A 283 -26.60 -17.93 4.10
CA LEU A 283 -25.38 -18.59 3.68
C LEU A 283 -25.38 -18.82 2.17
N ILE A 284 -26.51 -19.22 1.58
CA ILE A 284 -26.67 -19.38 0.13
C ILE A 284 -26.49 -18.04 -0.59
N ASP A 285 -27.00 -16.93 -0.04
CA ASP A 285 -26.96 -15.61 -0.69
C ASP A 285 -25.52 -15.07 -0.86
N VAL A 286 -24.56 -15.52 -0.04
CA VAL A 286 -23.14 -15.13 -0.14
C VAL A 286 -22.30 -16.07 -1.02
N VAL A 287 -22.87 -17.20 -1.44
CA VAL A 287 -22.18 -18.14 -2.35
C VAL A 287 -22.06 -17.52 -3.73
N VAL A 288 -20.82 -17.42 -4.23
CA VAL A 288 -20.50 -16.81 -5.52
C VAL A 288 -20.82 -17.77 -6.67
N ILE A 289 -20.48 -19.05 -6.50
CA ILE A 289 -20.67 -20.09 -7.51
C ILE A 289 -22.14 -20.49 -7.62
N LYS A 290 -22.71 -20.44 -8.84
CA LYS A 290 -24.14 -20.68 -9.07
C LYS A 290 -24.39 -21.96 -9.84
N GLN A 291 -25.49 -22.63 -9.52
CA GLN A 291 -25.98 -23.76 -10.31
C GLN A 291 -26.14 -23.36 -11.79
N GLY A 292 -25.66 -24.22 -12.69
CA GLY A 292 -25.69 -24.01 -14.13
C GLY A 292 -24.55 -23.15 -14.70
N SER A 293 -23.71 -22.53 -13.87
CA SER A 293 -22.49 -21.86 -14.37
C SER A 293 -21.42 -22.88 -14.79
N VAL A 294 -20.39 -22.43 -15.48
CA VAL A 294 -19.19 -23.25 -15.71
C VAL A 294 -18.46 -23.42 -14.39
N PHE A 295 -18.02 -24.63 -14.06
CA PHE A 295 -17.28 -24.85 -12.81
C PHE A 295 -16.02 -23.98 -12.77
N SER A 296 -15.77 -23.33 -11.62
CA SER A 296 -14.57 -22.52 -11.41
C SER A 296 -14.01 -22.78 -10.02
N ARG A 297 -12.76 -23.25 -9.93
CA ARG A 297 -12.07 -23.45 -8.65
C ARG A 297 -11.94 -22.13 -7.89
N ARG A 298 -11.69 -21.03 -8.59
CA ARG A 298 -11.70 -19.68 -8.02
C ARG A 298 -13.05 -19.33 -7.40
N GLU A 299 -14.17 -19.45 -8.13
CA GLU A 299 -15.50 -19.15 -7.56
C GLU A 299 -15.87 -20.08 -6.39
N MET A 300 -15.45 -21.35 -6.44
CA MET A 300 -15.63 -22.30 -5.32
C MET A 300 -14.85 -21.86 -4.07
N THR A 301 -13.60 -21.41 -4.25
CA THR A 301 -12.76 -20.93 -3.14
C THR A 301 -13.29 -19.60 -2.60
N GLU A 302 -13.69 -18.67 -3.48
CA GLU A 302 -14.33 -17.41 -3.11
C GLU A 302 -15.64 -17.66 -2.33
N SER A 303 -16.41 -18.68 -2.70
CA SER A 303 -17.62 -19.09 -1.98
C SER A 303 -17.29 -19.68 -0.60
N GLN A 304 -16.25 -20.53 -0.51
CA GLN A 304 -15.76 -21.06 0.77
C GLN A 304 -15.35 -19.91 1.71
N ASP A 305 -14.56 -18.96 1.22
CA ASP A 305 -14.09 -17.82 1.99
C ASP A 305 -15.24 -16.88 2.38
N ALA A 306 -16.21 -16.65 1.48
CA ALA A 306 -17.42 -15.87 1.77
C ALA A 306 -18.26 -16.50 2.89
N LEU A 307 -18.39 -17.83 2.89
CA LEU A 307 -19.07 -18.56 3.96
C LEU A 307 -18.31 -18.48 5.28
N ILE A 308 -16.99 -18.69 5.28
CA ILE A 308 -16.13 -18.53 6.48
C ILE A 308 -16.27 -17.12 7.03
N LYS A 309 -16.20 -16.11 6.17
CA LYS A 309 -16.35 -14.70 6.54
C LYS A 309 -17.73 -14.42 7.13
N LYS A 310 -18.81 -14.87 6.49
CA LYS A 310 -20.19 -14.70 6.98
C LYS A 310 -20.39 -15.34 8.36
N LEU A 311 -19.81 -16.53 8.59
CA LEU A 311 -19.83 -17.19 9.91
C LEU A 311 -18.99 -16.43 10.93
N GLY A 312 -17.78 -16.01 10.55
CA GLY A 312 -16.90 -15.20 11.38
C GLY A 312 -17.50 -13.86 11.78
N ASP A 313 -18.26 -13.23 10.89
CA ASP A 313 -18.99 -11.98 11.15
C ASP A 313 -20.11 -12.16 12.19
N ASN A 314 -20.66 -13.38 12.31
CA ASN A 314 -21.65 -13.77 13.31
C ASN A 314 -21.04 -14.31 14.62
N GLY A 315 -19.71 -14.23 14.80
CA GLY A 315 -19.05 -14.65 16.03
C GLY A 315 -18.22 -15.92 15.94
N TYR A 316 -18.21 -16.62 14.80
CA TYR A 316 -17.58 -17.93 14.67
C TYR A 316 -16.21 -17.82 13.99
N LEU A 317 -15.23 -17.20 14.66
CA LEU A 317 -13.91 -16.89 14.09
C LEU A 317 -13.13 -18.11 13.59
N PHE A 318 -13.32 -19.26 14.24
CA PHE A 318 -12.65 -20.51 13.89
C PHE A 318 -13.53 -21.45 13.07
N ALA A 319 -14.56 -20.91 12.40
CA ALA A 319 -15.40 -21.67 11.50
C ALA A 319 -14.56 -22.28 10.37
N ASN A 320 -14.78 -23.55 10.09
CA ASN A 320 -14.19 -24.26 8.97
C ASN A 320 -15.28 -24.62 7.98
N VAL A 321 -15.10 -24.25 6.72
CA VAL A 321 -15.96 -24.64 5.61
C VAL A 321 -15.12 -25.46 4.65
N SER A 322 -15.57 -26.67 4.32
CA SER A 322 -14.85 -27.58 3.42
C SER A 322 -15.70 -27.86 2.18
N PRO A 323 -15.29 -27.42 0.98
CA PRO A 323 -15.98 -27.77 -0.25
C PRO A 323 -15.65 -29.22 -0.65
N VAL A 324 -16.69 -30.00 -0.95
CA VAL A 324 -16.58 -31.37 -1.45
C VAL A 324 -17.17 -31.42 -2.85
N PRO A 325 -16.34 -31.39 -3.91
CA PRO A 325 -16.82 -31.57 -5.28
C PRO A 325 -17.09 -33.05 -5.57
N ALA A 326 -18.30 -33.35 -6.03
CA ALA A 326 -18.70 -34.65 -6.53
C ALA A 326 -18.87 -34.56 -8.05
N VAL A 327 -17.95 -35.17 -8.79
CA VAL A 327 -18.00 -35.23 -10.26
C VAL A 327 -19.01 -36.28 -10.68
N ASN A 328 -19.98 -35.89 -11.50
CA ASN A 328 -21.00 -36.77 -12.04
C ASN A 328 -20.65 -37.18 -13.48
N ASP A 329 -21.14 -38.34 -13.91
CA ASP A 329 -20.91 -38.88 -15.25
C ASP A 329 -21.62 -38.08 -16.36
N ASP A 330 -22.54 -37.16 -16.01
CA ASP A 330 -23.30 -36.32 -16.94
C ASP A 330 -22.59 -35.00 -17.30
N GLY A 331 -21.32 -34.83 -16.90
CA GLY A 331 -20.56 -33.61 -17.13
C GLY A 331 -20.87 -32.48 -16.14
N THR A 332 -21.56 -32.78 -15.03
CA THR A 332 -21.80 -31.83 -13.95
C THR A 332 -20.95 -32.11 -12.71
N VAL A 333 -20.70 -31.08 -11.90
CA VAL A 333 -20.07 -31.18 -10.59
C VAL A 333 -21.05 -30.71 -9.53
N ALA A 334 -21.50 -31.61 -8.66
CA ALA A 334 -22.25 -31.25 -7.47
C ALA A 334 -21.29 -30.71 -6.41
N LEU A 335 -21.61 -29.57 -5.81
CA LEU A 335 -20.78 -28.91 -4.80
C LEU A 335 -21.49 -28.92 -3.46
N GLN A 336 -20.89 -29.61 -2.48
CA GLN A 336 -21.39 -29.60 -1.11
C GLN A 336 -20.39 -28.87 -0.20
N PHE A 337 -20.81 -27.75 0.39
CA PHE A 337 -20.03 -27.02 1.38
C PHE A 337 -20.35 -27.55 2.78
N PHE A 338 -19.43 -28.27 3.41
CA PHE A 338 -19.59 -28.77 4.78
C PHE A 338 -19.13 -27.71 5.79
N VAL A 339 -20.07 -27.21 6.59
CA VAL A 339 -19.88 -26.13 7.57
C VAL A 339 -19.69 -26.71 8.97
N SER A 340 -18.58 -26.33 9.61
CA SER A 340 -18.27 -26.59 11.01
C SER A 340 -17.99 -25.26 11.71
N PRO A 341 -18.99 -24.63 12.35
CA PRO A 341 -18.88 -23.27 12.86
C PRO A 341 -17.98 -23.15 14.10
N GLY A 342 -17.83 -24.22 14.87
CA GLY A 342 -17.11 -24.17 16.15
C GLY A 342 -17.89 -23.38 17.20
N LYS A 343 -17.18 -22.86 18.22
CA LYS A 343 -17.81 -22.06 19.28
C LYS A 343 -17.85 -20.58 18.91
N GLN A 344 -18.90 -19.89 19.37
CA GLN A 344 -18.94 -18.44 19.30
C GLN A 344 -17.81 -17.87 20.15
N THR A 345 -17.03 -16.98 19.55
CA THR A 345 -15.79 -16.45 20.11
C THR A 345 -15.98 -15.01 20.56
N TYR A 346 -15.44 -14.69 21.73
CA TYR A 346 -15.48 -13.36 22.34
C TYR A 346 -14.07 -12.75 22.38
N VAL A 347 -13.99 -11.45 22.13
CA VAL A 347 -12.72 -10.71 22.27
C VAL A 347 -12.54 -10.35 23.73
N ARG A 348 -11.54 -10.93 24.39
CA ARG A 348 -11.26 -10.64 25.80
C ARG A 348 -10.53 -9.30 25.96
N ARG A 349 -9.47 -9.09 25.18
CA ARG A 349 -8.65 -7.88 25.19
C ARG A 349 -8.13 -7.54 23.79
N ILE A 350 -7.87 -6.26 23.57
CA ILE A 350 -7.21 -5.75 22.38
C ILE A 350 -5.93 -5.01 22.78
N GLY A 351 -4.80 -5.54 22.34
CA GLY A 351 -3.49 -4.94 22.49
C GLY A 351 -3.05 -4.20 21.22
N VAL A 352 -2.34 -3.08 21.39
CA VAL A 352 -1.58 -2.41 20.33
C VAL A 352 -0.10 -2.49 20.69
N LYS A 353 0.75 -2.88 19.74
CA LYS A 353 2.19 -3.07 19.93
C LYS A 353 2.96 -2.38 18.83
N GLY A 354 4.05 -1.69 19.19
CA GLY A 354 4.91 -0.97 18.25
C GLY A 354 4.63 0.53 18.17
N ASN A 355 3.56 1.01 18.82
CA ASN A 355 3.25 2.42 19.02
C ASN A 355 4.12 3.02 20.16
N THR A 356 5.39 3.32 19.86
CA THR A 356 6.34 3.84 20.86
C THR A 356 6.22 5.34 21.06
N LYS A 357 5.85 6.09 20.02
CA LYS A 357 5.65 7.54 20.05
C LYS A 357 4.18 7.89 20.15
N THR A 358 3.33 7.14 19.45
CA THR A 358 1.89 7.34 19.32
C THR A 358 1.16 6.75 20.51
N ALA A 359 0.30 7.54 21.14
CA ALA A 359 -0.50 7.08 22.26
C ALA A 359 -1.45 5.94 21.84
N ASP A 360 -1.59 4.93 22.70
CA ASP A 360 -2.48 3.77 22.47
C ASP A 360 -3.91 4.18 22.09
N GLN A 361 -4.43 5.24 22.73
CA GLN A 361 -5.76 5.78 22.48
C GLN A 361 -5.98 6.18 21.01
N VAL A 362 -4.92 6.60 20.29
CA VAL A 362 -5.02 7.03 18.89
C VAL A 362 -5.37 5.84 17.98
N ALA A 363 -4.77 4.67 18.22
CA ALA A 363 -5.14 3.45 17.49
C ALA A 363 -6.47 2.90 18.01
N ARG A 364 -6.68 2.90 19.33
CA ARG A 364 -7.88 2.33 19.98
C ARG A 364 -9.17 3.02 19.58
N ARG A 365 -9.18 4.35 19.46
CA ARG A 365 -10.39 5.11 19.05
C ARG A 365 -10.79 4.85 17.59
N SER A 366 -9.88 4.35 16.76
CA SER A 366 -10.16 3.98 15.38
C SER A 366 -10.74 2.57 15.23
N MET A 367 -10.78 1.77 16.30
CA MET A 367 -11.25 0.39 16.26
C MET A 367 -12.78 0.31 16.24
N THR A 368 -13.29 -0.63 15.45
CA THR A 368 -14.71 -1.01 15.39
C THR A 368 -14.99 -2.21 16.30
N GLN A 369 -14.06 -3.17 16.38
CA GLN A 369 -14.18 -4.30 17.30
C GLN A 369 -14.01 -3.84 18.74
N SER A 370 -14.96 -4.21 19.60
CA SER A 370 -14.93 -3.88 21.03
C SER A 370 -14.36 -5.03 21.87
N GLU A 371 -13.65 -4.68 22.94
CA GLU A 371 -13.31 -5.62 24.02
C GLU A 371 -14.57 -6.08 24.76
N GLY A 372 -14.63 -7.35 25.15
CA GLY A 372 -15.79 -7.99 25.76
C GLY A 372 -16.93 -8.31 24.78
N GLY A 373 -16.83 -7.89 23.52
CA GLY A 373 -17.82 -8.15 22.48
C GLY A 373 -17.66 -9.52 21.81
N VAL A 374 -18.69 -9.93 21.08
CA VAL A 374 -18.59 -11.04 20.11
C VAL A 374 -17.57 -10.63 19.04
N ALA A 375 -16.69 -11.55 18.69
CA ALA A 375 -15.64 -11.29 17.72
C ALA A 375 -16.19 -11.34 16.28
N SER A 376 -15.90 -10.35 15.46
CA SER A 376 -16.37 -10.26 14.07
C SER A 376 -15.20 -10.03 13.12
N ILE A 377 -15.05 -10.87 12.09
CA ILE A 377 -13.97 -10.71 11.09
C ILE A 377 -14.08 -9.34 10.42
N ALA A 378 -15.27 -8.94 9.99
CA ALA A 378 -15.52 -7.62 9.42
C ALA A 378 -15.12 -6.48 10.35
N SER A 379 -15.43 -6.58 11.65
CA SER A 379 -15.06 -5.54 12.62
C SER A 379 -13.55 -5.50 12.88
N ILE A 380 -12.89 -6.65 12.93
CA ILE A 380 -11.43 -6.78 13.14
C ILE A 380 -10.66 -6.18 11.96
N GLU A 381 -11.03 -6.55 10.73
CA GLU A 381 -10.42 -6.01 9.50
C GLU A 381 -10.74 -4.53 9.33
N ARG A 382 -11.98 -4.08 9.58
CA ARG A 382 -12.33 -2.66 9.54
C ARG A 382 -11.52 -1.84 10.55
N SER A 383 -11.22 -2.41 11.72
CA SER A 383 -10.36 -1.76 12.72
C SER A 383 -8.93 -1.62 12.20
N LYS A 384 -8.37 -2.66 11.58
CA LYS A 384 -7.05 -2.62 10.93
C LYS A 384 -6.99 -1.56 9.84
N GLU A 385 -7.99 -1.53 8.96
CA GLU A 385 -8.13 -0.53 7.89
C GLU A 385 -8.17 0.89 8.46
N LYS A 386 -9.02 1.15 9.45
CA LYS A 386 -9.14 2.48 10.07
C LYS A 386 -7.86 2.93 10.76
N ILE A 387 -7.12 2.01 11.40
CA ILE A 387 -5.81 2.31 11.98
C ILE A 387 -4.82 2.67 10.86
N ALA A 388 -4.78 1.92 9.77
CA ALA A 388 -3.92 2.21 8.63
C ALA A 388 -4.28 3.55 7.95
N GLN A 389 -5.57 3.87 7.83
CA GLN A 389 -6.07 5.12 7.26
C GLN A 389 -5.69 6.37 8.05
N THR A 390 -5.23 6.24 9.31
CA THR A 390 -4.67 7.37 10.04
C THR A 390 -3.41 7.94 9.38
N GLY A 391 -2.68 7.13 8.59
CA GLY A 391 -1.40 7.51 8.00
C GLY A 391 -0.25 7.62 9.00
N TYR A 392 -0.45 7.21 10.26
CA TYR A 392 0.59 7.26 11.30
C TYR A 392 1.46 5.99 11.34
N PHE A 393 1.02 4.94 10.65
CA PHE A 393 1.65 3.62 10.66
C PHE A 393 1.83 3.17 9.21
N ARG A 394 3.04 2.72 8.86
CA ARG A 394 3.34 2.19 7.53
C ARG A 394 2.84 0.77 7.35
N ASP A 395 2.81 0.00 8.44
CA ASP A 395 2.30 -1.37 8.47
C ASP A 395 1.41 -1.57 9.69
N VAL A 396 0.28 -2.25 9.48
CA VAL A 396 -0.68 -2.63 10.52
C VAL A 396 -1.08 -4.08 10.27
N SER A 397 -0.70 -4.95 11.19
CA SER A 397 -1.07 -6.36 11.19
C SER A 397 -1.89 -6.69 12.44
N VAL A 398 -2.71 -7.73 12.35
CA VAL A 398 -3.52 -8.22 13.46
C VAL A 398 -3.26 -9.71 13.64
N GLU A 399 -2.99 -10.11 14.88
CA GLU A 399 -2.87 -11.50 15.28
C GLU A 399 -3.99 -11.85 16.25
N THR A 400 -4.70 -12.94 15.96
CA THR A 400 -5.74 -13.49 16.85
C THR A 400 -5.10 -14.58 17.71
N ILE A 401 -4.95 -14.31 19.00
CA ILE A 401 -4.27 -15.19 19.95
C ILE A 401 -5.33 -15.91 20.82
N PRO A 402 -5.50 -17.23 20.70
CA PRO A 402 -6.40 -17.99 21.56
C PRO A 402 -5.99 -17.88 23.03
N VAL A 403 -6.96 -17.64 23.91
CA VAL A 403 -6.69 -17.53 25.36
C VAL A 403 -6.49 -18.92 25.95
N PRO A 404 -5.34 -19.22 26.59
CA PRO A 404 -5.12 -20.52 27.20
C PRO A 404 -6.13 -20.83 28.30
N GLY A 405 -6.72 -22.03 28.28
CA GLY A 405 -7.68 -22.50 29.29
C GLY A 405 -9.15 -22.19 28.98
N THR A 406 -9.44 -21.50 27.89
CA THR A 406 -10.78 -21.24 27.36
C THR A 406 -10.83 -21.57 25.87
N ASP A 407 -11.99 -21.95 25.35
CA ASP A 407 -12.16 -22.32 23.93
C ASP A 407 -13.12 -21.37 23.17
N ASP A 408 -13.56 -20.31 23.84
CA ASP A 408 -14.48 -19.28 23.34
C ASP A 408 -13.92 -17.85 23.48
N GLN A 409 -12.63 -17.69 23.82
CA GLN A 409 -12.00 -16.38 24.00
C GLN A 409 -10.70 -16.21 23.23
N VAL A 410 -10.54 -15.03 22.65
CA VAL A 410 -9.31 -14.60 21.96
C VAL A 410 -8.87 -13.23 22.47
N ASP A 411 -7.56 -13.02 22.48
CA ASP A 411 -6.97 -11.68 22.53
C ASP A 411 -6.59 -11.26 21.10
N LEU A 412 -6.85 -10.02 20.75
CA LEU A 412 -6.41 -9.44 19.47
C LEU A 412 -5.18 -8.59 19.71
N GLN A 413 -4.11 -8.86 18.98
CA GLN A 413 -2.88 -8.07 19.03
C GLN A 413 -2.69 -7.36 17.69
N TYR A 414 -2.92 -6.05 17.68
CA TYR A 414 -2.54 -5.19 16.56
C TYR A 414 -1.06 -4.84 16.70
N SER A 415 -0.25 -5.22 15.72
CA SER A 415 1.16 -4.85 15.62
C SER A 415 1.30 -3.77 14.56
N VAL A 416 1.87 -2.63 14.95
CA VAL A 416 2.02 -1.45 14.11
C VAL A 416 3.49 -1.06 13.98
N ILE A 417 3.86 -0.56 12.81
CA ILE A 417 5.17 0.07 12.56
C ILE A 417 4.93 1.55 12.31
N GLU A 418 5.34 2.40 13.26
CA GLU A 418 5.17 3.86 13.16
C GLU A 418 5.92 4.42 11.95
N ASP A 419 5.25 5.33 11.24
CA ASP A 419 5.82 6.04 10.09
C ASP A 419 6.29 7.46 10.47
N ASN A 420 7.02 8.11 9.57
CA ASN A 420 7.34 9.52 9.71
C ASN A 420 6.15 10.39 9.30
N THR A 421 5.48 10.98 10.28
CA THR A 421 4.28 11.81 10.08
C THR A 421 4.58 13.29 9.81
N GLY A 422 5.86 13.67 9.81
CA GLY A 422 6.29 15.02 9.47
C GLY A 422 6.38 15.22 7.96
N ASN A 423 5.74 16.28 7.46
CA ASN A 423 5.74 16.66 6.06
C ASN A 423 6.30 18.08 5.89
N LEU A 424 7.31 18.21 5.04
CA LEU A 424 7.79 19.49 4.53
C LEU A 424 7.41 19.57 3.05
N SER A 425 6.61 20.56 2.69
CA SER A 425 6.21 20.78 1.31
C SER A 425 6.66 22.15 0.82
N ALA A 426 7.16 22.17 -0.42
CA ALA A 426 7.45 23.37 -1.17
C ALA A 426 6.87 23.16 -2.57
N SER A 427 5.93 23.99 -2.98
CA SER A 427 5.37 23.95 -4.33
C SER A 427 5.49 25.32 -4.99
N VAL A 428 5.75 25.27 -6.30
CA VAL A 428 5.77 26.45 -7.17
C VAL A 428 4.71 26.22 -8.24
N GLY A 429 3.73 27.11 -8.28
CA GLY A 429 2.69 27.15 -9.31
C GLY A 429 2.81 28.40 -10.16
N PHE A 430 2.09 28.42 -11.27
CA PHE A 430 1.91 29.63 -12.07
C PHE A 430 0.47 29.72 -12.56
N SER A 431 -0.15 30.88 -12.37
CA SER A 431 -1.42 31.23 -13.01
C SER A 431 -1.29 32.58 -13.68
N GLN A 432 -2.14 32.84 -14.67
CA GLN A 432 -2.13 34.13 -15.39
C GLN A 432 -2.56 35.29 -14.49
N THR A 433 -3.41 35.05 -13.49
CA THR A 433 -3.91 36.08 -12.56
C THR A 433 -3.12 36.23 -11.27
N SER A 434 -2.39 35.22 -10.83
CA SER A 434 -1.65 35.29 -9.56
C SER A 434 -0.14 35.23 -9.77
N GLY A 435 0.28 35.21 -11.04
CA GLY A 435 1.68 35.06 -11.43
C GLY A 435 2.32 33.82 -10.83
N ALA A 436 3.55 33.98 -10.34
CA ALA A 436 4.28 32.90 -9.67
C ALA A 436 3.76 32.69 -8.25
N ILE A 437 3.31 31.47 -7.93
CA ILE A 437 2.78 31.12 -6.62
C ILE A 437 3.77 30.22 -5.89
N LEU A 438 4.35 30.71 -4.80
CA LEU A 438 5.19 29.94 -3.89
C LEU A 438 4.35 29.50 -2.68
N ASN A 439 4.24 28.19 -2.45
CA ASN A 439 3.70 27.66 -1.20
C ASN A 439 4.79 26.89 -0.46
N LEU A 440 5.05 27.29 0.78
CA LEU A 440 5.93 26.59 1.71
C LEU A 440 5.08 26.16 2.89
N SER A 441 5.06 24.89 3.25
CA SER A 441 4.41 24.47 4.48
C SER A 441 5.15 23.35 5.20
N VAL A 442 5.11 23.42 6.52
CA VAL A 442 5.55 22.36 7.42
C VAL A 442 4.33 21.89 8.20
N ALA A 443 4.07 20.60 8.15
CA ALA A 443 3.00 19.96 8.88
C ALA A 443 3.56 18.78 9.66
N GLN A 444 3.15 18.67 10.92
CA GLN A 444 3.40 17.51 11.75
C GLN A 444 2.05 16.87 12.07
N GLU A 445 1.74 15.81 11.34
CA GLU A 445 0.64 14.92 11.70
C GLU A 445 1.02 14.13 12.96
N ASN A 446 0.03 13.73 13.76
CA ASN A 446 0.25 13.02 15.02
C ASN A 446 1.28 13.71 15.95
N PHE A 447 1.15 15.03 16.09
CA PHE A 447 2.01 15.88 16.90
C PHE A 447 2.10 15.34 18.33
N LEU A 448 3.34 15.09 18.80
CA LEU A 448 3.62 14.49 20.12
C LEU A 448 2.92 13.15 20.38
N GLY A 449 2.52 12.43 19.32
CA GLY A 449 1.84 11.14 19.45
C GLY A 449 0.38 11.21 19.87
N SER A 450 -0.25 12.40 19.88
CA SER A 450 -1.64 12.55 20.32
C SER A 450 -2.68 12.31 19.22
N GLY A 451 -2.24 12.12 17.98
CA GLY A 451 -3.08 12.10 16.78
C GLY A 451 -3.64 13.46 16.39
N ASN A 452 -3.13 14.56 16.97
CA ASN A 452 -3.45 15.93 16.54
C ASN A 452 -2.50 16.36 15.43
N SER A 453 -2.89 17.32 14.62
CA SER A 453 -2.03 17.88 13.58
C SER A 453 -1.71 19.34 13.85
N VAL A 454 -0.47 19.73 13.55
CA VAL A 454 0.00 21.12 13.63
C VAL A 454 0.63 21.46 12.30
N SER A 455 0.24 22.58 11.71
CA SER A 455 0.82 23.04 10.46
C SER A 455 1.04 24.53 10.44
N PHE A 456 2.13 24.92 9.78
CA PHE A 456 2.43 26.28 9.45
C PHE A 456 2.67 26.38 7.94
N GLY A 457 2.02 27.34 7.30
CA GLY A 457 2.08 27.57 5.87
C GLY A 457 2.37 29.03 5.54
N ILE A 458 3.11 29.22 4.46
CA ILE A 458 3.35 30.50 3.80
C ILE A 458 2.91 30.34 2.35
N THR A 459 2.03 31.21 1.90
CA THR A 459 1.67 31.36 0.49
C THR A 459 2.09 32.76 0.06
N ASN A 460 2.84 32.86 -1.03
CA ASN A 460 3.24 34.14 -1.61
C ASN A 460 3.04 34.09 -3.12
N SER A 461 2.32 35.07 -3.63
CA SER A 461 2.06 35.32 -5.05
C SER A 461 1.99 36.83 -5.29
N ASP A 462 1.82 37.24 -6.54
CA ASP A 462 1.66 38.66 -6.89
C ASP A 462 0.38 39.25 -6.25
N THR A 463 -0.63 38.41 -6.02
CA THR A 463 -1.94 38.79 -5.46
C THR A 463 -2.07 38.56 -3.95
N ILE A 464 -1.44 37.53 -3.37
CA ILE A 464 -1.66 37.14 -1.98
C ILE A 464 -0.34 36.85 -1.28
N THR A 465 -0.17 37.42 -0.09
CA THR A 465 0.82 36.98 0.90
C THR A 465 0.11 36.54 2.17
N GLU A 466 0.14 35.24 2.46
CA GLU A 466 -0.54 34.63 3.61
C GLU A 466 0.45 33.85 4.49
N TYR A 467 0.36 34.08 5.79
CA TYR A 467 0.96 33.24 6.83
C TYR A 467 -0.16 32.58 7.61
N ARG A 468 -0.17 31.25 7.69
CA ARG A 468 -1.21 30.49 8.38
C ARG A 468 -0.61 29.52 9.38
N PHE A 469 -1.15 29.52 10.58
CA PHE A 469 -0.97 28.47 11.58
C PHE A 469 -2.29 27.75 11.79
N SER A 470 -2.25 26.42 11.87
CA SER A 470 -3.42 25.62 12.24
C SER A 470 -3.06 24.47 13.16
N PHE A 471 -3.97 24.20 14.10
CA PHE A 471 -3.96 23.04 14.98
C PHE A 471 -5.29 22.30 14.82
N THR A 472 -5.26 21.00 14.56
CA THR A 472 -6.48 20.19 14.43
C THR A 472 -6.44 19.01 15.39
N GLU A 473 -7.54 18.81 16.10
CA GLU A 473 -7.83 17.62 16.91
C GLU A 473 -8.91 16.81 16.18
N PRO A 474 -8.55 15.74 15.44
CA PRO A 474 -9.50 15.01 14.59
C PRO A 474 -10.60 14.28 15.36
N TYR A 475 -10.36 13.94 16.62
CA TYR A 475 -11.29 13.25 17.51
C TYR A 475 -11.46 14.02 18.83
N TYR A 476 -12.05 15.21 18.73
CA TYR A 476 -12.46 15.99 19.91
C TYR A 476 -13.60 15.29 20.67
N THR A 477 -14.48 14.58 19.94
CA THR A 477 -15.46 13.64 20.51
C THR A 477 -15.14 12.20 20.12
N VAL A 478 -15.74 11.24 20.85
CA VAL A 478 -15.61 9.81 20.57
C VAL A 478 -16.11 9.46 19.16
N ASP A 479 -17.14 10.14 18.68
CA ASP A 479 -17.76 9.91 17.37
C ASP A 479 -16.98 10.53 16.19
N GLY A 480 -15.79 11.10 16.45
CA GLY A 480 -14.94 11.67 15.39
C GLY A 480 -15.31 13.08 14.96
N VAL A 481 -15.98 13.86 15.81
CA VAL A 481 -16.05 15.32 15.61
C VAL A 481 -14.63 15.86 15.71
N SER A 482 -14.18 16.53 14.66
CA SER A 482 -12.90 17.23 14.67
C SER A 482 -13.08 18.67 15.16
N ARG A 483 -12.06 19.19 15.84
CA ARG A 483 -11.97 20.59 16.28
C ARG A 483 -10.68 21.21 15.77
N GLY A 484 -10.79 22.30 15.02
CA GLY A 484 -9.66 23.05 14.48
C GLY A 484 -9.53 24.42 15.13
N TYR A 485 -8.29 24.90 15.22
CA TYR A 485 -7.96 26.28 15.51
C TYR A 485 -7.07 26.80 14.38
N ASN A 486 -7.39 27.98 13.87
CA ASN A 486 -6.62 28.61 12.80
C ASN A 486 -6.30 30.06 13.16
N ILE A 487 -5.09 30.49 12.85
CA ILE A 487 -4.65 31.88 12.94
C ILE A 487 -3.97 32.21 11.62
N TYR A 488 -4.33 33.32 10.99
CA TYR A 488 -3.74 33.73 9.73
C TYR A 488 -3.57 35.24 9.65
N SER A 489 -2.52 35.65 8.98
CA SER A 489 -2.31 37.02 8.51
C SER A 489 -2.25 36.96 6.99
N ARG A 490 -3.09 37.74 6.33
CA ARG A 490 -3.20 37.75 4.86
C ARG A 490 -3.20 39.19 4.36
N GLU A 491 -2.30 39.49 3.45
CA GLU A 491 -2.35 40.67 2.61
C GLU A 491 -2.81 40.23 1.22
N THR A 492 -3.86 40.88 0.70
CA THR A 492 -4.37 40.64 -0.65
C THR A 492 -4.29 41.94 -1.45
N ASN A 493 -3.65 41.88 -2.61
CA ASN A 493 -3.58 42.97 -3.58
C ASN A 493 -4.52 42.65 -4.76
N TYR A 494 -5.61 43.40 -4.88
CA TYR A 494 -6.61 43.20 -5.92
C TYR A 494 -6.28 43.89 -7.25
N ASP A 495 -5.30 44.81 -7.26
CA ASP A 495 -4.81 45.46 -8.48
C ASP A 495 -4.28 44.43 -9.49
N GLU A 496 -3.78 43.29 -8.99
CA GLU A 496 -3.23 42.19 -9.79
C GLU A 496 -4.27 41.08 -10.07
N GLU A 497 -5.53 41.22 -9.61
CA GLU A 497 -6.60 40.21 -9.78
C GLU A 497 -7.60 40.51 -10.91
N ASN A 498 -7.32 41.51 -11.78
CA ASN A 498 -8.22 41.99 -12.83
C ASN A 498 -9.61 42.40 -12.28
N VAL A 499 -9.61 43.06 -11.13
CA VAL A 499 -10.81 43.62 -10.50
C VAL A 499 -10.51 45.05 -10.06
N SER A 500 -11.52 45.77 -9.58
CA SER A 500 -11.35 47.10 -9.01
C SER A 500 -10.16 47.17 -8.04
N SER A 501 -9.34 48.21 -8.18
CA SER A 501 -8.04 48.33 -7.52
C SER A 501 -8.14 48.72 -6.05
N TYR A 502 -7.71 47.82 -5.15
CA TYR A 502 -7.54 48.04 -3.72
C TYR A 502 -6.65 46.95 -3.11
N SER A 503 -6.21 47.16 -1.88
CA SER A 503 -5.52 46.12 -1.09
C SER A 503 -6.18 45.92 0.26
N THR A 504 -6.00 44.74 0.85
CA THR A 504 -6.53 44.44 2.19
C THR A 504 -5.48 43.78 3.07
N ASP A 505 -5.44 44.18 4.34
CA ASP A 505 -4.71 43.49 5.40
C ASP A 505 -5.72 42.82 6.33
N THR A 506 -5.65 41.51 6.47
CA THR A 506 -6.52 40.72 7.34
C THR A 506 -5.71 39.97 8.38
N LEU A 507 -6.06 40.11 9.66
CA LEU A 507 -5.62 39.23 10.73
C LEU A 507 -6.84 38.46 11.24
N GLY A 508 -6.82 37.14 11.08
CA GLY A 508 -7.93 36.27 11.46
C GLY A 508 -7.54 35.22 12.48
N ALA A 509 -8.47 34.87 13.35
CA ALA A 509 -8.37 33.73 14.25
C ALA A 509 -9.73 33.05 14.36
N GLY A 510 -9.76 31.72 14.29
CA GLY A 510 -11.01 30.95 14.30
C GLY A 510 -10.92 29.62 15.01
N VAL A 511 -12.09 29.13 15.39
CA VAL A 511 -12.33 27.76 15.82
C VAL A 511 -13.32 27.12 14.86
N SER A 512 -13.04 25.88 14.46
CA SER A 512 -13.91 25.11 13.58
C SER A 512 -14.23 23.75 14.19
N PHE A 513 -15.41 23.25 13.87
CA PHE A 513 -15.86 21.90 14.18
C PHE A 513 -16.29 21.24 12.88
N SER A 514 -15.93 19.98 12.67
CA SER A 514 -16.44 19.19 11.54
C SER A 514 -16.92 17.83 12.02
N TYR A 515 -18.20 17.56 11.75
CA TYR A 515 -18.91 16.33 12.08
C TYR A 515 -19.04 15.45 10.83
N PRO A 516 -18.48 14.23 10.83
CA PRO A 516 -18.74 13.24 9.80
C PRO A 516 -20.14 12.66 9.99
N MET A 517 -21.05 12.93 9.05
CA MET A 517 -22.41 12.36 9.10
C MET A 517 -22.40 10.89 8.66
N ASP A 518 -21.60 10.60 7.64
CA ASP A 518 -21.31 9.25 7.15
C ASP A 518 -19.92 9.24 6.46
N ASP A 519 -19.61 8.19 5.69
CA ASP A 519 -18.31 8.02 5.03
C ASP A 519 -18.08 9.02 3.86
N TYR A 520 -19.12 9.70 3.37
CA TYR A 520 -19.10 10.61 2.21
C TYR A 520 -19.49 12.05 2.57
N GLN A 521 -20.26 12.25 3.65
CA GLN A 521 -20.86 13.52 4.03
C GLN A 521 -20.23 14.11 5.30
N ARG A 522 -19.96 15.41 5.26
CA ARG A 522 -19.49 16.20 6.40
C ARG A 522 -20.26 17.49 6.52
N VAL A 523 -20.55 17.88 7.75
CA VAL A 523 -21.04 19.21 8.10
C VAL A 523 -20.01 19.86 9.01
N GLY A 524 -19.64 21.10 8.71
CA GLY A 524 -18.75 21.88 9.54
C GLY A 524 -19.35 23.21 9.92
N PHE A 525 -18.94 23.67 11.09
CA PHE A 525 -19.31 24.94 11.67
C PHE A 525 -18.05 25.64 12.13
N SER A 526 -17.87 26.92 11.79
CA SER A 526 -16.76 27.71 12.32
C SER A 526 -17.21 29.06 12.85
N LEU A 527 -16.49 29.53 13.86
CA LEU A 527 -16.59 30.88 14.40
C LEU A 527 -15.21 31.52 14.30
N ALA A 528 -15.12 32.67 13.64
CA ALA A 528 -13.88 33.39 13.45
C ALA A 528 -14.04 34.86 13.84
N TYR A 529 -12.94 35.44 14.30
CA TYR A 529 -12.75 36.88 14.37
C TYR A 529 -11.79 37.29 13.25
N GLU A 530 -12.14 38.32 12.49
CA GLU A 530 -11.26 38.93 11.49
C GLU A 530 -11.14 40.43 11.73
N GLY A 531 -9.92 40.92 11.94
CA GLY A 531 -9.61 42.34 11.84
C GLY A 531 -9.10 42.62 10.42
N MET A 532 -9.81 43.47 9.68
CA MET A 532 -9.49 43.82 8.30
C MET A 532 -9.25 45.32 8.16
N LYS A 533 -8.28 45.68 7.33
CA LYS A 533 -8.06 47.06 6.89
C LYS A 533 -7.98 47.13 5.37
N ILE A 534 -8.75 48.04 4.78
CA ILE A 534 -8.68 48.38 3.37
C ILE A 534 -7.59 49.44 3.17
N LYS A 535 -6.77 49.24 2.15
CA LYS A 535 -5.76 50.18 1.66
C LYS A 535 -6.19 50.61 0.25
N PRO A 536 -6.86 51.76 0.08
CA PRO A 536 -7.18 52.25 -1.25
C PRO A 536 -5.91 52.61 -2.02
N VAL A 537 -5.98 52.52 -3.34
CA VAL A 537 -4.94 53.03 -4.24
C VAL A 537 -4.99 54.57 -4.31
N ALA A 538 -4.06 55.19 -5.04
CA ALA A 538 -3.97 56.66 -5.10
C ALA A 538 -5.23 57.33 -5.68
N ASP A 539 -5.85 56.70 -6.67
CA ASP A 539 -7.08 57.15 -7.35
C ASP A 539 -8.05 55.94 -7.44
N PRO A 540 -8.78 55.61 -6.35
CA PRO A 540 -9.72 54.48 -6.35
C PRO A 540 -11.01 54.83 -7.09
N ALA A 541 -11.73 53.80 -7.56
CA ALA A 541 -13.04 53.99 -8.18
C ALA A 541 -14.02 54.67 -7.19
N THR A 542 -14.95 55.47 -7.74
CA THR A 542 -15.93 56.25 -6.96
C THR A 542 -16.72 55.38 -6.00
N GLU A 543 -17.02 54.14 -6.39
CA GLU A 543 -17.75 53.14 -5.61
C GLU A 543 -16.99 52.71 -4.35
N ILE A 544 -15.70 52.43 -4.49
CA ILE A 544 -14.80 52.09 -3.37
C ILE A 544 -14.65 53.29 -2.44
N ASP A 545 -14.43 54.48 -3.00
CA ASP A 545 -14.27 55.71 -2.22
C ASP A 545 -15.56 56.05 -1.46
N THR A 546 -16.72 55.88 -2.08
CA THR A 546 -18.02 56.10 -1.44
C THR A 546 -18.23 55.12 -0.30
N PHE A 547 -17.95 53.83 -0.51
CA PHE A 547 -18.03 52.83 0.55
C PHE A 547 -17.13 53.16 1.74
N ILE A 548 -15.86 53.50 1.49
CA ILE A 548 -14.90 53.86 2.55
C ILE A 548 -15.36 55.12 3.31
N ASN A 549 -15.93 56.10 2.62
CA ASN A 549 -16.45 57.32 3.26
C ASN A 549 -17.70 57.07 4.13
N ASN A 550 -18.54 56.11 3.74
CA ASN A 550 -19.77 55.77 4.47
C ASN A 550 -19.48 54.85 5.66
N GLU A 551 -18.68 53.81 5.44
CA GLU A 551 -18.52 52.68 6.36
C GLU A 551 -17.15 52.65 7.06
N GLY A 552 -16.14 53.32 6.51
CA GLY A 552 -14.77 53.34 7.02
C GLY A 552 -13.80 52.43 6.25
N ASP A 553 -12.53 52.38 6.70
CA ASP A 553 -11.47 51.58 6.09
C ASP A 553 -10.98 50.42 6.98
N SER A 554 -11.50 50.28 8.20
CA SER A 554 -11.07 49.27 9.16
C SER A 554 -12.27 48.64 9.85
N PHE A 555 -12.29 47.31 9.84
CA PHE A 555 -13.44 46.52 10.23
C PHE A 555 -13.03 45.36 11.12
N ASN A 556 -13.87 45.07 12.11
CA ASN A 556 -13.82 43.89 12.94
C ASN A 556 -15.04 43.04 12.62
N PHE A 557 -14.80 41.79 12.24
CA PHE A 557 -15.85 40.83 11.93
C PHE A 557 -15.85 39.70 12.96
N PHE A 558 -17.04 39.30 13.37
CA PHE A 558 -17.31 38.01 13.95
C PHE A 558 -18.08 37.20 12.90
N ILE A 559 -17.45 36.16 12.38
CA ILE A 559 -17.95 35.40 11.24
C ILE A 559 -18.36 34.01 11.70
N ALA A 560 -19.59 33.62 11.38
CA ALA A 560 -20.07 32.26 11.50
C ALA A 560 -20.11 31.62 10.10
N ASN A 561 -19.48 30.46 9.94
CA ASN A 561 -19.57 29.68 8.72
C ASN A 561 -20.26 28.35 8.97
N ILE A 562 -21.10 27.94 8.04
CA ILE A 562 -21.64 26.59 7.93
C ILE A 562 -21.20 26.04 6.59
N ASN A 563 -20.56 24.87 6.60
CA ASN A 563 -20.23 24.14 5.38
C ASN A 563 -20.87 22.75 5.42
N TRP A 564 -21.32 22.31 4.26
CA TRP A 564 -21.74 20.94 4.03
C TRP A 564 -21.07 20.46 2.75
N SER A 565 -20.55 19.24 2.79
CA SER A 565 -19.93 18.60 1.63
C SER A 565 -20.34 17.15 1.56
N ASP A 566 -20.61 16.68 0.35
CA ASP A 566 -20.97 15.31 0.05
C ASP A 566 -20.21 14.87 -1.21
N ASN A 567 -19.34 13.86 -1.08
CA ASN A 567 -18.42 13.46 -2.14
C ASN A 567 -18.46 11.95 -2.39
N HIS A 568 -19.02 11.58 -3.54
CA HIS A 568 -19.13 10.21 -4.05
C HIS A 568 -18.27 9.99 -5.32
N LEU A 569 -17.26 10.85 -5.56
CA LEU A 569 -16.37 10.70 -6.71
C LEU A 569 -15.50 9.46 -6.56
N ASN A 570 -15.37 8.68 -7.64
CA ASN A 570 -14.57 7.46 -7.64
C ASN A 570 -13.05 7.72 -7.55
N ARG A 571 -12.58 8.92 -7.93
CA ARG A 571 -11.17 9.33 -7.91
C ARG A 571 -11.07 10.81 -7.54
N ARG A 572 -10.05 11.17 -6.75
CA ARG A 572 -9.80 12.57 -6.35
C ARG A 572 -9.25 13.43 -7.49
N ILE A 573 -8.38 12.87 -8.32
CA ILE A 573 -7.84 13.53 -9.51
C ILE A 573 -8.40 12.79 -10.71
N PHE A 574 -8.89 13.55 -11.69
CA PHE A 574 -9.53 13.01 -12.87
C PHE A 574 -10.66 11.99 -12.56
N PRO A 575 -11.72 12.41 -11.83
CA PRO A 575 -12.91 11.58 -11.63
C PRO A 575 -13.57 11.21 -12.96
N THR A 576 -14.10 9.99 -13.04
CA THR A 576 -14.82 9.46 -14.22
C THR A 576 -16.26 9.09 -13.90
N SER A 577 -16.61 8.94 -12.62
CA SER A 577 -17.93 8.56 -12.15
C SER A 577 -18.23 9.15 -10.78
N GLY A 578 -19.50 9.42 -10.52
CA GLY A 578 -20.01 9.92 -9.24
C GLY A 578 -20.25 11.42 -9.24
N TYR A 579 -20.39 11.99 -8.06
CA TYR A 579 -20.62 13.43 -7.90
C TYR A 579 -19.96 13.96 -6.64
N SER A 580 -19.71 15.27 -6.63
CA SER A 580 -19.29 16.04 -5.46
C SER A 580 -20.16 17.28 -5.37
N GLN A 581 -20.70 17.57 -4.20
CA GLN A 581 -21.49 18.77 -3.96
C GLN A 581 -21.08 19.44 -2.65
N SER A 582 -21.21 20.75 -2.61
CA SER A 582 -20.95 21.52 -1.40
C SER A 582 -21.87 22.72 -1.29
N ALA A 583 -22.30 23.00 -0.07
CA ALA A 583 -23.00 24.23 0.30
C ALA A 583 -22.18 24.97 1.36
N PHE A 584 -22.10 26.28 1.24
CA PHE A 584 -21.37 27.16 2.13
C PHE A 584 -22.24 28.36 2.46
N VAL A 585 -22.30 28.72 3.73
CA VAL A 585 -22.98 29.91 4.24
C VAL A 585 -22.03 30.62 5.19
N GLU A 586 -21.70 31.87 4.88
CA GLU A 586 -20.93 32.78 5.72
C GLU A 586 -21.86 33.90 6.21
N ILE A 587 -21.83 34.20 7.50
CA ILE A 587 -22.65 35.26 8.11
C ILE A 587 -21.75 36.07 9.03
N ALA A 588 -21.67 37.38 8.80
CA ALA A 588 -21.14 38.31 9.80
C ALA A 588 -22.21 38.53 10.87
N ILE A 589 -21.98 37.97 12.05
CA ILE A 589 -22.96 37.95 13.14
C ILE A 589 -22.92 39.26 13.93
N PRO A 590 -23.97 39.56 14.74
CA PRO A 590 -24.03 40.78 15.53
C PRO A 590 -22.79 41.00 16.40
N GLY A 591 -22.28 42.23 16.39
CA GLY A 591 -20.99 42.60 16.99
C GLY A 591 -19.88 42.84 15.97
N SER A 592 -20.12 42.48 14.70
CA SER A 592 -19.29 42.90 13.56
C SER A 592 -19.56 44.36 13.18
N ASP A 593 -18.55 45.05 12.66
CA ASP A 593 -18.69 46.43 12.16
C ASP A 593 -19.59 46.47 10.91
N LEU A 594 -19.48 45.46 10.02
CA LEU A 594 -20.44 45.24 8.93
C LEU A 594 -21.15 43.90 9.07
N SER A 595 -22.43 43.90 8.74
CA SER A 595 -23.31 42.73 8.81
C SER A 595 -23.72 42.32 7.40
N TYR A 596 -23.39 41.09 7.01
CA TYR A 596 -23.68 40.53 5.69
C TYR A 596 -23.86 39.01 5.77
N HIS A 597 -24.43 38.44 4.71
CA HIS A 597 -24.45 37.00 4.46
C HIS A 597 -23.91 36.69 3.06
N LYS A 598 -23.34 35.51 2.90
CA LYS A 598 -22.85 35.00 1.61
C LYS A 598 -23.10 33.51 1.53
N GLU A 599 -23.96 33.08 0.62
CA GLU A 599 -24.23 31.67 0.32
C GLU A 599 -23.62 31.25 -1.00
N GLN A 600 -23.19 29.99 -1.06
CA GLN A 600 -22.69 29.38 -2.29
C GLN A 600 -23.03 27.90 -2.31
N TYR A 601 -23.50 27.42 -3.46
CA TYR A 601 -23.67 26.00 -3.74
C TYR A 601 -22.87 25.61 -4.99
N LYS A 602 -22.16 24.49 -4.91
CA LYS A 602 -21.37 23.91 -6.01
C LYS A 602 -21.73 22.45 -6.20
N ILE A 603 -21.76 22.01 -7.46
CA ILE A 603 -21.97 20.61 -7.84
C ILE A 603 -21.07 20.24 -9.02
N ASP A 604 -20.39 19.11 -8.91
CA ASP A 604 -19.66 18.46 -9.97
C ASP A 604 -20.21 17.04 -10.14
N TRP A 605 -20.61 16.67 -11.35
CA TRP A 605 -21.21 15.37 -11.65
C TRP A 605 -20.52 14.74 -12.85
N TYR A 606 -20.21 13.45 -12.77
CA TYR A 606 -19.53 12.67 -13.79
C TYR A 606 -20.26 11.35 -14.05
N LYS A 607 -20.41 11.01 -15.32
CA LYS A 607 -20.99 9.73 -15.73
C LYS A 607 -20.23 9.14 -16.91
N PRO A 608 -19.66 7.93 -16.76
CA PRO A 608 -19.02 7.25 -17.88
C PRO A 608 -20.09 6.80 -18.89
N LEU A 609 -19.78 6.96 -20.17
CA LEU A 609 -20.58 6.48 -21.30
C LEU A 609 -20.07 5.14 -21.84
N SER A 610 -18.84 4.75 -21.50
CA SER A 610 -18.18 3.51 -21.92
C SER A 610 -17.76 2.66 -20.71
N GLU A 611 -17.70 1.34 -20.88
CA GLU A 611 -17.34 0.39 -19.79
C GLU A 611 -15.90 0.55 -19.29
N ASP A 612 -15.00 1.03 -20.16
CA ASP A 612 -13.60 1.33 -19.86
C ASP A 612 -13.40 2.72 -19.24
N GLU A 613 -14.49 3.47 -18.97
CA GLU A 613 -14.49 4.83 -18.41
C GLU A 613 -13.71 5.88 -19.22
N THR A 614 -13.44 5.63 -20.51
CA THR A 614 -12.66 6.55 -21.36
C THR A 614 -13.50 7.70 -21.94
N TRP A 615 -14.80 7.47 -22.16
CA TRP A 615 -15.76 8.50 -22.53
C TRP A 615 -16.61 8.87 -21.31
N VAL A 616 -16.58 10.14 -20.91
CA VAL A 616 -17.28 10.60 -19.71
C VAL A 616 -18.00 11.91 -20.01
N VAL A 617 -19.28 11.99 -19.64
CA VAL A 617 -20.00 13.27 -19.61
C VAL A 617 -19.88 13.84 -18.21
N ALA A 618 -19.59 15.13 -18.11
CA ALA A 618 -19.58 15.85 -16.86
C ALA A 618 -20.47 17.09 -16.92
N ALA A 619 -21.02 17.45 -15.77
CA ALA A 619 -21.74 18.70 -15.58
C ALA A 619 -21.23 19.35 -14.30
N LYS A 620 -20.92 20.65 -14.37
CA LYS A 620 -20.47 21.44 -13.23
C LYS A 620 -21.39 22.63 -13.04
N GLY A 621 -21.58 23.06 -11.80
CA GLY A 621 -22.45 24.17 -11.46
C GLY A 621 -21.97 24.92 -10.23
N LYS A 622 -22.10 26.24 -10.25
CA LYS A 622 -21.89 27.14 -9.11
C LYS A 622 -23.00 28.18 -9.11
N ILE A 623 -23.67 28.34 -7.99
CA ILE A 623 -24.56 29.46 -7.73
C ILE A 623 -24.14 30.12 -6.41
N GLY A 624 -24.18 31.45 -6.35
CA GLY A 624 -23.85 32.20 -5.15
C GLY A 624 -24.70 33.44 -5.03
N TYR A 625 -25.01 33.81 -3.80
CA TYR A 625 -25.71 35.03 -3.45
C TYR A 625 -25.05 35.65 -2.21
N ALA A 626 -25.02 36.98 -2.15
CA ALA A 626 -24.54 37.74 -1.03
C ALA A 626 -25.49 38.91 -0.80
N GLY A 627 -25.64 39.32 0.45
CA GLY A 627 -26.48 40.46 0.79
C GLY A 627 -26.07 41.08 2.12
N SER A 628 -26.39 42.36 2.30
CA SER A 628 -26.22 42.99 3.60
C SER A 628 -27.31 42.51 4.58
N LEU A 629 -27.00 42.62 5.87
CA LEU A 629 -27.93 42.35 6.96
C LEU A 629 -28.07 43.63 7.79
N GLY A 630 -29.21 44.31 7.69
CA GLY A 630 -29.43 45.59 8.38
C GLY A 630 -29.27 46.78 7.44
N ASP A 631 -28.72 47.87 7.95
CA ASP A 631 -28.69 49.18 7.26
C ASP A 631 -27.36 49.46 6.54
N ASN A 632 -26.36 48.57 6.65
CA ASN A 632 -25.04 48.77 6.06
C ASN A 632 -25.02 48.34 4.58
N ASP A 633 -24.10 48.92 3.82
CA ASP A 633 -23.87 48.51 2.43
C ASP A 633 -23.25 47.09 2.36
N LEU A 634 -23.57 46.31 1.32
CA LEU A 634 -22.90 45.03 1.09
C LEU A 634 -21.41 45.31 0.83
N PRO A 635 -20.48 44.69 1.56
CA PRO A 635 -19.08 44.97 1.36
C PRO A 635 -18.60 44.48 -0.01
N PHE A 636 -18.05 45.38 -0.83
CA PHE A 636 -17.65 45.08 -2.21
C PHE A 636 -16.58 43.97 -2.30
N PHE A 637 -15.69 43.88 -1.29
CA PHE A 637 -14.70 42.79 -1.17
C PHE A 637 -15.33 41.42 -0.84
N LYS A 638 -16.66 41.34 -0.68
CA LYS A 638 -17.43 40.10 -0.56
C LYS A 638 -18.22 39.76 -1.84
N HIS A 639 -18.07 40.52 -2.92
CA HIS A 639 -18.65 40.18 -4.21
C HIS A 639 -18.16 38.83 -4.76
N PHE A 640 -18.91 38.32 -5.73
CA PHE A 640 -18.54 37.21 -6.57
C PHE A 640 -17.98 37.71 -7.89
N TYR A 641 -17.04 36.92 -8.43
CA TYR A 641 -16.44 37.12 -9.74
C TYR A 641 -16.58 35.84 -10.57
N SER A 642 -16.55 36.02 -11.90
CA SER A 642 -16.58 34.94 -12.89
C SER A 642 -15.77 35.33 -14.13
N GLY A 643 -15.40 34.34 -14.92
CA GLY A 643 -14.40 34.42 -15.98
C GLY A 643 -13.15 33.60 -15.65
N GLY A 644 -12.47 33.09 -16.66
CA GLY A 644 -11.24 32.31 -16.56
C GLY A 644 -11.42 30.80 -16.32
N LEU A 645 -10.30 30.07 -16.32
CA LEU A 645 -10.19 28.60 -16.22
C LEU A 645 -11.02 27.91 -15.14
N SER A 646 -11.32 28.59 -14.04
CA SER A 646 -12.03 28.02 -12.88
C SER A 646 -13.54 28.29 -12.88
N SER A 647 -14.04 29.00 -13.89
CA SER A 647 -15.45 29.33 -14.02
C SER A 647 -15.94 29.24 -15.47
N ILE A 648 -16.01 30.37 -16.19
CA ILE A 648 -16.42 30.43 -17.59
C ILE A 648 -15.17 30.67 -18.45
N ARG A 649 -14.68 29.61 -19.08
CA ARG A 649 -13.50 29.67 -19.96
C ARG A 649 -13.82 30.49 -21.21
N GLY A 650 -12.84 31.23 -21.73
CA GLY A 650 -13.03 32.11 -22.89
C GLY A 650 -13.22 33.58 -22.57
N PHE A 651 -13.43 33.92 -21.30
CA PHE A 651 -13.36 35.27 -20.78
C PHE A 651 -12.15 35.39 -19.87
N GLU A 652 -11.55 36.58 -19.84
CA GLU A 652 -10.49 36.89 -18.91
C GLU A 652 -10.97 36.68 -17.47
N SER A 653 -10.05 36.32 -16.57
CA SER A 653 -10.43 35.95 -15.21
C SER A 653 -11.04 37.13 -14.47
N ASN A 654 -12.15 36.88 -13.77
CA ASN A 654 -12.90 37.85 -12.96
C ASN A 654 -13.57 39.00 -13.72
N THR A 655 -13.47 39.08 -15.05
CA THR A 655 -13.93 40.25 -15.81
C THR A 655 -15.43 40.27 -16.13
N MET A 656 -16.17 39.19 -15.81
CA MET A 656 -17.59 39.12 -16.09
C MET A 656 -18.44 39.87 -15.06
N GLY A 657 -19.44 40.60 -15.55
CA GLY A 657 -20.45 41.28 -14.72
C GLY A 657 -20.32 42.81 -14.74
N PRO A 658 -20.88 43.50 -13.74
CA PRO A 658 -20.83 44.94 -13.62
C PRO A 658 -19.39 45.48 -13.49
N ARG A 659 -19.18 46.68 -14.03
CA ARG A 659 -17.92 47.43 -13.95
C ARG A 659 -18.10 48.71 -13.14
N ASP A 660 -17.04 49.14 -12.48
CA ASP A 660 -17.00 50.37 -11.69
C ASP A 660 -16.86 51.63 -12.55
N SER A 661 -16.76 52.79 -11.91
CA SER A 661 -16.65 54.10 -12.57
C SER A 661 -15.36 54.31 -13.36
N GLU A 662 -14.31 53.53 -13.12
CA GLU A 662 -13.07 53.52 -13.90
C GLU A 662 -13.09 52.47 -15.02
N GLY A 663 -14.16 51.67 -15.11
CA GLY A 663 -14.35 50.64 -16.12
C GLY A 663 -13.70 49.31 -15.73
N GLU A 664 -13.28 49.12 -14.49
CA GLU A 664 -12.71 47.87 -13.99
C GLU A 664 -13.81 46.92 -13.48
N PRO A 665 -13.60 45.58 -13.50
CA PRO A 665 -14.59 44.62 -13.01
C PRO A 665 -14.87 44.80 -11.51
N TYR A 666 -16.11 45.15 -11.18
CA TYR A 666 -16.55 45.39 -9.79
C TYR A 666 -17.09 44.11 -9.12
N GLY A 667 -17.49 43.14 -9.94
CA GLY A 667 -18.16 41.92 -9.49
C GLY A 667 -19.61 42.18 -9.12
N GLY A 668 -20.21 41.25 -8.37
CA GLY A 668 -21.60 41.37 -7.98
C GLY A 668 -22.03 40.50 -6.81
N ASP A 669 -23.27 40.67 -6.39
CA ASP A 669 -23.87 39.98 -5.26
C ASP A 669 -24.49 38.63 -5.63
N PHE A 670 -24.70 38.37 -6.93
CA PHE A 670 -25.20 37.10 -7.44
C PHE A 670 -24.34 36.56 -8.56
N VAL A 671 -24.03 35.25 -8.51
CA VAL A 671 -23.27 34.55 -9.56
C VAL A 671 -23.94 33.24 -9.93
N VAL A 672 -23.96 32.94 -11.23
CA VAL A 672 -24.37 31.65 -11.75
C VAL A 672 -23.40 31.20 -12.83
N ASN A 673 -22.83 30.01 -12.66
CA ASN A 673 -21.98 29.36 -13.63
C ASN A 673 -22.44 27.91 -13.81
N ALA A 674 -22.48 27.45 -15.05
CA ALA A 674 -22.70 26.05 -15.40
C ALA A 674 -21.78 25.64 -16.54
N SER A 675 -21.33 24.40 -16.52
CA SER A 675 -20.50 23.82 -17.57
C SER A 675 -20.99 22.42 -17.91
N ALA A 676 -21.03 22.12 -19.21
CA ALA A 676 -21.20 20.77 -19.72
C ALA A 676 -19.91 20.34 -20.43
N GLU A 677 -19.33 19.23 -19.99
CA GLU A 677 -18.06 18.71 -20.53
C GLU A 677 -18.24 17.30 -21.10
N LEU A 678 -17.60 17.02 -22.23
CA LEU A 678 -17.43 15.68 -22.78
C LEU A 678 -15.94 15.35 -22.76
N ILE A 679 -15.55 14.47 -21.86
CA ILE A 679 -14.20 13.93 -21.74
C ILE A 679 -14.08 12.72 -22.66
N PHE A 680 -13.00 12.67 -23.43
CA PHE A 680 -12.75 11.62 -24.42
C PHE A 680 -11.27 11.21 -24.41
N PRO A 681 -10.92 9.99 -24.86
CA PRO A 681 -9.54 9.53 -24.87
C PRO A 681 -8.71 10.21 -25.96
N ILE A 682 -7.40 10.36 -25.71
CA ILE A 682 -6.45 10.86 -26.69
C ILE A 682 -6.22 9.80 -27.76
N PRO A 683 -6.45 10.09 -29.05
CA PRO A 683 -6.12 9.15 -30.13
C PRO A 683 -4.64 8.77 -30.08
N PHE A 684 -4.32 7.49 -30.35
CA PHE A 684 -2.95 6.97 -30.48
C PHE A 684 -2.11 6.86 -29.19
N VAL A 685 -2.72 7.02 -28.01
CA VAL A 685 -2.06 6.80 -26.70
C VAL A 685 -2.78 5.69 -25.94
N GLU A 686 -2.15 4.53 -25.78
CA GLU A 686 -2.75 3.35 -25.11
C GLU A 686 -2.94 3.55 -23.60
N ASN A 687 -2.11 4.36 -22.95
CA ASN A 687 -2.25 4.68 -21.51
C ASN A 687 -2.29 6.19 -21.30
N SER A 688 -3.50 6.74 -21.17
CA SER A 688 -3.77 8.16 -20.98
C SER A 688 -4.17 8.51 -19.54
N SER A 689 -3.93 7.65 -18.56
CA SER A 689 -4.35 7.86 -17.16
C SER A 689 -3.85 9.16 -16.51
N SER A 690 -2.75 9.72 -17.00
CA SER A 690 -2.17 10.99 -16.57
C SER A 690 -2.62 12.20 -17.40
N MET A 691 -3.47 11.99 -18.41
CA MET A 691 -3.91 13.02 -19.35
C MET A 691 -5.44 13.04 -19.48
N ARG A 692 -6.01 14.20 -19.75
CA ARG A 692 -7.45 14.38 -19.93
C ARG A 692 -7.72 15.39 -21.02
N THR A 693 -8.38 14.95 -22.08
CA THR A 693 -8.94 15.80 -23.12
C THR A 693 -10.44 15.96 -22.91
N LEU A 694 -10.95 17.18 -23.11
CA LEU A 694 -12.38 17.45 -22.99
C LEU A 694 -12.84 18.50 -24.01
N LEU A 695 -14.08 18.36 -24.46
CA LEU A 695 -14.86 19.40 -25.10
C LEU A 695 -15.75 20.02 -24.04
N PHE A 696 -15.91 21.33 -24.01
CA PHE A 696 -16.76 21.99 -23.02
C PHE A 696 -17.66 23.05 -23.64
N THR A 697 -18.76 23.32 -22.95
CA THR A 697 -19.61 24.48 -23.14
C THR A 697 -19.90 25.08 -21.77
N ASP A 698 -19.52 26.35 -21.59
CA ASP A 698 -19.70 27.06 -20.33
C ASP A 698 -20.75 28.16 -20.52
N VAL A 699 -21.59 28.35 -19.51
CA VAL A 699 -22.60 29.41 -19.47
C VAL A 699 -22.63 30.04 -18.09
N GLY A 700 -22.65 31.36 -18.01
CA GLY A 700 -22.72 32.02 -16.72
C GLY A 700 -22.69 33.53 -16.82
N ASN A 701 -22.93 34.17 -15.68
CA ASN A 701 -22.77 35.60 -15.51
C ASN A 701 -22.72 35.99 -14.01
N VAL A 702 -22.31 37.22 -13.75
CA VAL A 702 -22.34 37.89 -12.44
C VAL A 702 -23.30 39.09 -12.53
N TYR A 703 -24.08 39.30 -11.47
CA TYR A 703 -25.11 40.33 -11.40
C TYR A 703 -24.98 41.11 -10.08
N LEU A 704 -25.48 42.34 -10.09
CA LEU A 704 -25.61 43.18 -8.90
C LEU A 704 -27.10 43.54 -8.73
N THR A 705 -27.75 43.04 -7.68
CA THR A 705 -29.19 43.26 -7.48
C THR A 705 -29.52 44.64 -6.92
N ASP A 706 -28.53 45.36 -6.38
CA ASP A 706 -28.63 46.76 -5.99
C ASP A 706 -27.61 47.62 -6.73
N CYS A 707 -28.09 48.39 -7.70
CA CYS A 707 -27.27 49.29 -8.52
C CYS A 707 -27.03 50.66 -7.88
N SER A 708 -27.47 50.91 -6.64
CA SER A 708 -27.32 52.22 -5.99
C SER A 708 -25.87 52.68 -5.88
N ALA A 709 -24.94 51.72 -5.83
CA ALA A 709 -23.51 51.97 -5.74
C ALA A 709 -22.83 52.21 -7.10
N VAL A 710 -23.36 51.75 -8.25
CA VAL A 710 -22.60 51.69 -9.53
C VAL A 710 -23.29 52.47 -10.65
N THR A 711 -22.52 53.23 -11.43
CA THR A 711 -23.04 54.07 -12.54
C THR A 711 -23.60 53.29 -13.74
N THR A 712 -23.14 52.06 -13.96
CA THR A 712 -23.52 51.17 -15.07
C THR A 712 -23.93 49.81 -14.51
N CYS A 713 -25.20 49.65 -14.18
CA CYS A 713 -25.73 48.41 -13.64
C CYS A 713 -27.20 48.21 -14.06
N ASP A 714 -27.55 46.96 -14.35
CA ASP A 714 -28.93 46.49 -14.50
C ASP A 714 -29.25 45.56 -13.33
N SER A 715 -30.24 45.94 -12.51
CA SER A 715 -30.61 45.21 -11.30
C SER A 715 -31.43 43.95 -11.59
N ASP A 716 -31.92 43.78 -12.81
CA ASP A 716 -32.70 42.60 -13.18
C ASP A 716 -31.79 41.39 -13.43
N ILE A 717 -32.08 40.28 -12.75
CA ILE A 717 -31.44 38.99 -13.02
C ILE A 717 -32.06 38.41 -14.30
N GLY A 718 -31.55 38.86 -15.44
CA GLY A 718 -31.94 38.43 -16.77
C GLY A 718 -31.19 37.18 -17.25
N LEU A 719 -31.90 36.21 -17.81
CA LEU A 719 -31.28 35.05 -18.49
C LEU A 719 -30.69 35.43 -19.86
N ASP A 720 -31.06 36.59 -20.38
CA ASP A 720 -30.63 37.15 -21.66
C ASP A 720 -29.21 37.72 -21.63
N SER A 721 -28.71 38.11 -20.45
CA SER A 721 -27.32 38.56 -20.25
C SER A 721 -26.35 37.42 -19.88
N LEU A 722 -26.77 36.16 -19.99
CA LEU A 722 -25.86 35.02 -19.82
C LEU A 722 -24.85 34.96 -20.96
N ARG A 723 -23.57 34.88 -20.62
CA ARG A 723 -22.52 34.63 -21.61
C ARG A 723 -22.40 33.13 -21.85
N LEU A 724 -22.06 32.76 -23.07
CA LEU A 724 -21.94 31.36 -23.51
C LEU A 724 -20.62 31.19 -24.24
N THR A 725 -19.85 30.17 -23.89
CA THR A 725 -18.60 29.82 -24.57
C THR A 725 -18.54 28.32 -24.87
N THR A 726 -17.70 27.94 -25.82
CA THR A 726 -17.38 26.54 -26.07
C THR A 726 -15.93 26.37 -26.47
N GLY A 727 -15.33 25.22 -26.18
CA GLY A 727 -13.91 25.04 -26.42
C GLY A 727 -13.39 23.63 -26.23
N LEU A 728 -12.07 23.53 -26.30
CA LEU A 728 -11.29 22.32 -26.09
C LEU A 728 -10.38 22.53 -24.87
N GLY A 729 -10.42 21.58 -23.94
CA GLY A 729 -9.57 21.55 -22.76
C GLY A 729 -8.60 20.37 -22.81
N PHE A 730 -7.37 20.60 -22.37
CA PHE A 730 -6.36 19.56 -22.14
C PHE A 730 -5.77 19.70 -20.74
N SER A 731 -5.73 18.62 -19.98
CA SER A 731 -5.04 18.54 -18.68
C SER A 731 -4.02 17.41 -18.66
N TRP A 732 -2.85 17.66 -18.08
CA TRP A 732 -1.77 16.68 -17.96
C TRP A 732 -1.14 16.75 -16.56
N LEU A 733 -1.07 15.59 -15.89
CA LEU A 733 -0.34 15.44 -14.64
C LEU A 733 1.16 15.32 -14.95
N THR A 734 1.88 16.44 -14.81
CA THR A 734 3.33 16.49 -14.99
C THR A 734 4.05 16.17 -13.67
N PRO A 735 5.36 15.87 -13.69
CA PRO A 735 6.15 15.68 -12.46
C PRO A 735 6.15 16.89 -11.51
N ILE A 736 5.88 18.10 -12.03
CA ILE A 736 5.86 19.35 -11.26
C ILE A 736 4.44 19.81 -10.89
N GLY A 737 3.40 19.08 -11.32
CA GLY A 737 2.00 19.37 -11.01
C GLY A 737 1.07 19.27 -12.22
N PRO A 738 -0.26 19.37 -12.01
CA PRO A 738 -1.22 19.37 -13.11
C PRO A 738 -1.08 20.62 -13.98
N LEU A 739 -0.98 20.45 -15.30
CA LEU A 739 -1.05 21.51 -16.29
C LEU A 739 -2.41 21.45 -16.97
N SER A 740 -3.17 22.54 -16.96
CA SER A 740 -4.44 22.66 -17.68
C SER A 740 -4.37 23.77 -18.71
N ILE A 741 -4.90 23.50 -19.92
CA ILE A 741 -4.91 24.41 -21.07
C ILE A 741 -6.29 24.42 -21.71
N ALA A 742 -6.93 25.57 -21.81
CA ALA A 742 -8.20 25.75 -22.51
C ALA A 742 -8.04 26.61 -23.77
N LEU A 743 -8.66 26.16 -24.86
CA LEU A 743 -8.86 26.90 -26.09
C LEU A 743 -10.34 27.18 -26.24
N SER A 744 -10.74 28.43 -26.10
CA SER A 744 -12.11 28.82 -25.85
C SER A 744 -12.60 29.80 -26.91
N LYS A 745 -13.86 29.66 -27.32
CA LYS A 745 -14.51 30.61 -28.21
C LYS A 745 -15.82 31.09 -27.58
N PRO A 746 -15.90 32.39 -27.21
CA PRO A 746 -17.16 33.02 -26.85
C PRO A 746 -18.16 32.94 -28.01
N ILE A 747 -19.39 32.51 -27.70
CA ILE A 747 -20.52 32.40 -28.63
C ILE A 747 -21.52 33.53 -28.37
N ILE A 748 -21.75 33.85 -27.09
CA ILE A 748 -22.55 34.99 -26.64
C ILE A 748 -21.65 35.82 -25.72
N SER A 749 -21.38 37.05 -26.13
CA SER A 749 -20.63 38.08 -25.40
C SER A 749 -21.26 39.46 -25.62
N GLU A 750 -21.06 40.38 -24.67
CA GLU A 750 -21.56 41.75 -24.71
C GLU A 750 -20.44 42.78 -24.93
N SER A 751 -20.80 44.00 -25.33
CA SER A 751 -19.83 45.09 -25.45
C SER A 751 -19.30 45.49 -24.07
N GLY A 752 -18.03 45.20 -23.81
CA GLY A 752 -17.39 45.43 -22.51
C GLY A 752 -16.94 44.14 -21.81
N ASP A 753 -17.25 42.97 -22.36
CA ASP A 753 -16.64 41.71 -21.90
C ASP A 753 -15.20 41.58 -22.43
N ASP A 754 -14.27 41.15 -21.58
CA ASP A 754 -12.89 40.86 -21.97
C ASP A 754 -12.75 39.39 -22.36
N GLU A 755 -12.54 39.13 -23.65
CA GLU A 755 -12.43 37.77 -24.18
C GLU A 755 -10.98 37.24 -24.14
N GLN A 756 -10.81 35.99 -23.73
CA GLN A 756 -9.51 35.32 -23.67
C GLN A 756 -9.55 33.96 -24.38
N PHE A 757 -8.98 33.87 -25.59
CA PHE A 757 -9.00 32.65 -26.40
C PHE A 757 -8.16 31.50 -25.82
N PHE A 758 -6.98 31.80 -25.28
CA PHE A 758 -6.02 30.83 -24.75
C PHE A 758 -5.81 31.05 -23.27
N GLU A 759 -6.03 30.00 -22.49
CA GLU A 759 -5.82 30.03 -21.05
C GLU A 759 -5.01 28.82 -20.58
N PHE A 760 -4.10 29.03 -19.63
CA PHE A 760 -3.37 27.94 -19.00
C PHE A 760 -3.10 28.17 -17.51
N ALA A 761 -2.95 27.08 -16.77
CA ALA A 761 -2.55 27.08 -15.36
C ALA A 761 -1.68 25.86 -15.05
N LEU A 762 -0.65 26.06 -14.21
CA LEU A 762 0.21 25.00 -13.68
C LEU A 762 0.00 24.88 -12.16
N GLY A 763 -0.29 23.67 -11.70
CA GLY A 763 -0.64 23.34 -10.32
C GLY A 763 -2.15 23.18 -10.06
N ARG A 764 -3.01 23.34 -11.08
CA ARG A 764 -4.48 23.23 -10.98
C ARG A 764 -5.03 22.38 -12.14
N THR A 765 -6.13 21.66 -11.89
CA THR A 765 -6.92 20.96 -12.92
C THR A 765 -8.24 21.70 -13.20
N PHE A 766 -8.88 21.40 -14.33
CA PHE A 766 -10.24 21.89 -14.65
C PHE A 766 -11.31 21.42 -13.66
#